data_AF-A0A8T4Z981-F1
#
_entry.id   AF-A0A8T4Z981-F1
#
_cell.length_a   1.000
_cell.length_b   1.000
_cell.length_c   1.000
_cell.angle_alpha   90.00
_cell.angle_beta   90.00
_cell.angle_gamma   90.00
#
_symmetry.space_group_name_H-M   'P 1'
#
loop_
_entity.id
_entity.type
_entity.pdbx_description
1 polymer ?
#
loop_
_entity_poly.entity_id
_entity_poly.type
_entity_poly.pdbx_seq_one_letter_code
_entity_poly.pdbx_strand_id
1 'polypeptide(L)'
;MKVKGNSIENSWENRGEGKGNGIGRRKETLLRIYALSVILSIFGLATLNFLNLSWGLEAIKARGGLSRFSSYEELRNFLNWSRNRIRSWGSYPTFLEDAGIFSKASQASSIHEYSLTNVQVEGIDEADIVKCDGDYIYFASSDRLTIIRAYPPKKAEVLARVDFNGTIRGLLVKEDRLVVLEEFLKTFLYSRKGAKVSPNVSTSISIVPPIFSQVETRAWIYDIEDREKPNLLRAISVNGSFFTSRMIGDYIYLFVSQPTIIIEGEVLLPIISCDGNFERIEASQIYYSNASADYWYAFTMILSFGIRDLEPPEHEVLLLGTASAVYVSMENVYVAIPRMLSYGNALGKVSGSESDGTEIHRLRIMDSGEIEYEASGVVPGHILNQFSMDEHNGYFRIATTVHSYSREGGFVSSNSLYVLDQSLSIVGRLEGLAPGETIYSARFLGNRGYLVTFKKVDPLFTIDLEDPRNPKALGALKISGYSDYLHPYGDGLIIGIGKETVEAGSSEDFAWYQGIKISIFDIRDIERPREIAKYEVGDRGTYSPILRDHKALLLDKRRGILILPILLAEIDEENYPKGVPPYAYGDYIWQGIYIFRIGESELDLVGRITHLEASGPLEERYFVKRALYIEDVLYTISDGKLKLNDLNSLSDIGELKL
;
A
#
# COMPACT_ATOMS: atom_id res chain seq x y z
N MET A 1 25.69 63.76 54.12
CA MET A 1 25.09 64.11 55.41
C MET A 1 24.98 62.83 56.23
N LYS A 2 25.74 62.76 57.33
CA LYS A 2 25.86 61.69 58.37
C LYS A 2 26.27 60.27 57.93
N VAL A 3 27.16 59.52 58.58
CA VAL A 3 28.30 59.69 59.53
C VAL A 3 28.64 58.28 60.07
N LYS A 4 29.94 58.02 60.32
CA LYS A 4 30.55 56.94 61.16
C LYS A 4 30.49 55.50 60.64
N GLY A 5 31.54 54.69 60.71
CA GLY A 5 32.88 54.86 61.28
C GLY A 5 33.34 53.61 62.04
N ASN A 6 34.60 53.19 61.77
CA ASN A 6 35.58 52.54 62.66
C ASN A 6 35.24 51.13 63.21
N SER A 7 36.15 50.19 63.47
CA SER A 7 37.63 50.11 63.45
C SER A 7 37.97 48.71 64.03
N ILE A 8 39.08 48.04 63.71
CA ILE A 8 40.29 47.79 64.56
C ILE A 8 40.92 46.52 63.92
N GLU A 9 42.09 46.52 63.24
CA GLU A 9 43.50 46.59 63.72
C GLU A 9 43.78 45.56 64.85
N ASN A 10 44.89 44.85 65.03
CA ASN A 10 46.27 44.98 64.60
C ASN A 10 47.03 43.65 64.84
N SER A 11 48.13 43.54 64.08
CA SER A 11 49.45 42.91 64.32
C SER A 11 49.74 42.22 65.68
N TRP A 12 50.65 41.25 65.80
CA TRP A 12 52.13 41.42 65.72
C TRP A 12 52.89 40.07 65.61
N GLU A 13 53.98 40.14 64.83
CA GLU A 13 55.34 39.55 64.96
C GLU A 13 55.72 38.85 66.31
N ASN A 14 56.69 37.92 66.46
CA ASN A 14 57.97 37.67 65.78
C ASN A 14 58.67 36.38 66.34
N ARG A 15 59.64 35.82 65.57
CA ARG A 15 60.82 34.96 65.92
C ARG A 15 60.59 33.54 66.47
N GLY A 16 61.37 32.50 66.13
CA GLY A 16 62.60 32.41 65.34
C GLY A 16 63.07 30.95 65.14
N GLU A 17 64.10 30.81 64.29
CA GLU A 17 65.11 29.75 64.12
C GLU A 17 64.74 28.26 64.10
N GLY A 18 65.26 27.53 63.09
CA GLY A 18 65.45 26.08 63.18
C GLY A 18 65.59 25.36 61.83
N LYS A 19 66.83 24.97 61.49
CA LYS A 19 67.20 24.21 60.29
C LYS A 19 66.53 22.82 60.23
N GLY A 20 66.22 22.38 59.01
CA GLY A 20 66.30 20.96 58.61
C GLY A 20 64.99 20.27 58.23
N ASN A 21 64.78 20.00 56.93
CA ASN A 21 64.60 18.64 56.38
C ASN A 21 64.07 18.66 54.93
N GLY A 22 65.00 18.53 53.98
CA GLY A 22 64.75 18.31 52.55
C GLY A 22 64.27 16.90 52.20
N ILE A 23 63.29 16.36 52.93
CA ILE A 23 62.71 15.02 52.67
C ILE A 23 61.19 15.08 52.42
N GLY A 24 60.48 16.15 52.84
CA GLY A 24 59.04 16.33 52.58
C GLY A 24 58.70 16.72 51.13
N ARG A 25 59.49 17.60 50.50
CA ARG A 25 59.21 18.11 49.15
C ARG A 25 59.32 17.07 48.03
N ARG A 26 60.16 16.04 48.18
CA ARG A 26 60.28 14.95 47.18
C ARG A 26 59.09 13.99 47.21
N LYS A 27 58.50 13.72 48.38
CA LYS A 27 57.28 12.88 48.49
C LYS A 27 56.04 13.58 47.96
N GLU A 28 55.87 14.88 48.22
CA GLU A 28 54.76 15.66 47.66
C GLU A 28 54.87 15.83 46.13
N THR A 29 56.08 15.98 45.61
CA THR A 29 56.29 16.10 44.15
C THR A 29 56.03 14.76 43.45
N LEU A 30 56.47 13.63 44.04
CA LEU A 30 56.19 12.30 43.50
C LEU A 30 54.70 11.91 43.62
N LEU A 31 54.01 12.26 44.70
CA LEU A 31 52.56 12.04 44.82
C LEU A 31 51.77 12.88 43.81
N ARG A 32 52.19 14.12 43.52
CA ARG A 32 51.54 14.97 42.51
C ARG A 32 51.77 14.45 41.09
N ILE A 33 52.96 13.92 40.79
CA ILE A 33 53.25 13.30 39.49
C ILE A 33 52.46 11.99 39.32
N TYR A 34 52.32 11.18 40.37
CA TYR A 34 51.53 9.95 40.33
C TYR A 34 50.01 10.21 40.27
N ALA A 35 49.53 11.26 40.94
CA ALA A 35 48.13 11.68 40.85
C ALA A 35 47.81 12.25 39.45
N LEU A 36 48.73 13.03 38.84
CA LEU A 36 48.58 13.52 37.47
C LEU A 36 48.62 12.38 36.44
N SER A 37 49.48 11.38 36.61
CA SER A 37 49.54 10.24 35.69
C SER A 37 48.28 9.36 35.77
N VAL A 38 47.71 9.17 36.97
CA VAL A 38 46.44 8.45 37.14
C VAL A 38 45.26 9.24 36.57
N ILE A 39 45.21 10.56 36.75
CA ILE A 39 44.16 11.41 36.15
C ILE A 39 44.27 11.45 34.62
N LEU A 40 45.48 11.54 34.06
CA LEU A 40 45.71 11.46 32.60
C LEU A 40 45.39 10.07 32.03
N SER A 41 45.59 8.99 32.79
CA SER A 41 45.23 7.64 32.38
C SER A 41 43.71 7.43 32.40
N ILE A 42 43.02 7.95 33.42
CA ILE A 42 41.55 7.92 33.52
C ILE A 42 40.91 8.81 32.46
N PHE A 43 41.47 10.00 32.18
CA PHE A 43 41.02 10.84 31.07
C PHE A 43 41.32 10.22 29.72
N GLY A 44 42.47 9.56 29.52
CA GLY A 44 42.82 8.85 28.30
C GLY A 44 41.94 7.63 28.02
N LEU A 45 41.57 6.87 29.05
CA LEU A 45 40.59 5.77 28.95
C LEU A 45 39.15 6.29 28.80
N ALA A 46 38.80 7.42 29.42
CA ALA A 46 37.50 8.05 29.22
C ALA A 46 37.39 8.66 27.83
N THR A 47 38.43 9.27 27.27
CA THR A 47 38.44 9.82 25.91
C THR A 47 38.54 8.72 24.85
N LEU A 48 39.26 7.61 25.08
CA LEU A 48 39.18 6.45 24.17
C LEU A 48 37.82 5.76 24.23
N ASN A 49 37.17 5.67 25.40
CA ASN A 49 35.81 5.17 25.49
C ASN A 49 34.79 6.15 24.90
N PHE A 50 35.00 7.48 25.02
CA PHE A 50 34.14 8.48 24.38
C PHE A 50 34.36 8.61 22.88
N LEU A 51 35.58 8.42 22.38
CA LEU A 51 35.91 8.38 20.94
C LEU A 51 35.44 7.07 20.30
N ASN A 52 35.54 5.94 20.99
CA ASN A 52 34.94 4.67 20.54
C ASN A 52 33.41 4.64 20.72
N LEU A 53 32.83 5.35 21.71
CA LEU A 53 31.37 5.56 21.78
C LEU A 53 30.91 6.52 20.70
N SER A 54 31.64 7.60 20.38
CA SER A 54 31.23 8.55 19.35
C SER A 54 31.40 7.99 17.94
N TRP A 55 32.46 7.20 17.68
CA TRP A 55 32.62 6.48 16.41
C TRP A 55 31.76 5.22 16.32
N GLY A 56 31.29 4.67 17.44
CA GLY A 56 30.28 3.60 17.47
C GLY A 56 28.83 4.09 17.39
N LEU A 57 28.53 5.32 17.84
CA LEU A 57 27.19 5.91 17.78
C LEU A 57 26.93 6.73 16.51
N GLU A 58 27.96 7.23 15.82
CA GLU A 58 27.80 7.87 14.50
C GLU A 58 27.90 6.89 13.33
N ALA A 59 28.54 5.72 13.50
CA ALA A 59 28.56 4.66 12.48
C ALA A 59 27.37 3.68 12.56
N ILE A 60 26.49 3.82 13.56
CA ILE A 60 25.21 3.09 13.69
C ILE A 60 24.06 4.10 13.87
N LYS A 61 24.15 5.25 13.18
CA LYS A 61 22.96 5.96 12.70
C LYS A 61 22.80 5.58 11.25
N ALA A 62 22.13 4.46 11.03
CA ALA A 62 21.74 4.02 9.71
C ALA A 62 21.14 5.19 8.93
N ARG A 63 21.58 5.35 7.67
CA ARG A 63 20.86 6.16 6.68
C ARG A 63 19.38 5.75 6.75
N GLY A 64 18.51 6.67 7.18
CA GLY A 64 17.06 6.44 7.23
C GLY A 64 16.47 5.74 8.46
N GLY A 65 17.11 5.79 9.63
CA GLY A 65 16.43 5.57 10.92
C GLY A 65 16.06 4.13 11.33
N LEU A 66 16.21 3.14 10.44
CA LEU A 66 16.05 1.70 10.78
C LEU A 66 17.39 1.03 11.09
N SER A 67 17.39 0.12 12.05
CA SER A 67 18.56 -0.71 12.40
C SER A 67 18.51 -2.06 11.70
N ARG A 68 19.65 -2.76 11.60
CA ARG A 68 19.71 -4.19 11.24
C ARG A 68 20.09 -5.01 12.48
N PHE A 69 19.64 -6.26 12.58
CA PHE A 69 20.03 -7.11 13.70
C PHE A 69 21.50 -7.52 13.62
N SER A 70 22.18 -7.62 14.74
CA SER A 70 23.56 -8.12 14.80
C SER A 70 23.62 -9.66 14.79
N SER A 71 22.56 -10.34 15.20
CA SER A 71 22.46 -11.80 15.19
C SER A 71 21.01 -12.31 15.16
N TYR A 72 20.86 -13.61 14.86
CA TYR A 72 19.58 -14.30 14.95
C TYR A 72 18.99 -14.28 16.37
N GLU A 73 19.82 -14.41 17.40
CA GLU A 73 19.39 -14.32 18.80
C GLU A 73 18.80 -12.95 19.13
N GLU A 74 19.35 -11.86 18.57
CA GLU A 74 18.80 -10.51 18.75
C GLU A 74 17.38 -10.42 18.17
N LEU A 75 17.19 -10.86 16.92
CA LEU A 75 15.89 -10.90 16.25
C LEU A 75 14.88 -11.78 17.02
N ARG A 76 15.31 -12.96 17.46
CA ARG A 76 14.48 -13.88 18.24
C ARG A 76 14.08 -13.27 19.59
N ASN A 77 15.00 -12.59 20.27
CA ASN A 77 14.72 -11.93 21.54
C ASN A 77 13.79 -10.73 21.35
N PHE A 78 13.98 -9.95 20.28
CA PHE A 78 13.12 -8.84 19.90
C PHE A 78 11.66 -9.26 19.70
N LEU A 79 11.43 -10.33 18.92
CA LEU A 79 10.07 -10.85 18.68
C LEU A 79 9.44 -11.49 19.93
N ASN A 80 10.23 -12.21 20.74
CA ASN A 80 9.74 -12.78 21.99
C ASN A 80 9.40 -11.70 23.04
N TRP A 81 10.22 -10.65 23.12
CA TRP A 81 9.97 -9.49 23.97
C TRP A 81 8.67 -8.78 23.55
N SER A 82 8.52 -8.49 22.25
CA SER A 82 7.33 -7.83 21.70
C SER A 82 6.05 -8.62 22.01
N ARG A 83 6.05 -9.94 21.81
CA ARG A 83 4.90 -10.81 22.10
C ARG A 83 4.44 -10.78 23.56
N ASN A 84 5.37 -10.65 24.51
CA ASN A 84 5.04 -10.59 25.94
C ASN A 84 4.29 -9.30 26.33
N ARG A 85 4.40 -8.23 25.51
CA ARG A 85 3.62 -6.99 25.66
C ARG A 85 2.15 -7.15 25.25
N ILE A 86 1.84 -8.14 24.39
CA ILE A 86 0.56 -8.31 23.66
C ILE A 86 -0.38 -9.35 24.30
N ARG A 87 -0.03 -9.96 25.45
CA ARG A 87 -0.89 -10.97 26.12
C ARG A 87 -2.25 -10.45 26.64
N SER A 88 -2.62 -9.20 26.37
CA SER A 88 -3.96 -8.69 26.56
C SER A 88 -4.56 -8.30 25.20
N TRP A 89 -5.68 -8.96 24.85
CA TRP A 89 -6.60 -8.64 23.76
C TRP A 89 -6.32 -9.30 22.40
N GLY A 90 -7.28 -10.13 21.97
CA GLY A 90 -7.34 -10.71 20.64
C GLY A 90 -8.48 -10.10 19.84
N SER A 91 -8.22 -9.76 18.58
CA SER A 91 -9.02 -10.13 17.41
C SER A 91 -8.32 -9.61 16.16
N TYR A 92 -8.46 -10.35 15.06
CA TYR A 92 -7.87 -10.10 13.75
C TYR A 92 -8.67 -9.06 12.95
N PRO A 93 -8.01 -8.15 12.24
CA PRO A 93 -8.59 -7.50 11.07
C PRO A 93 -7.86 -7.96 9.79
N THR A 94 -8.62 -8.53 8.85
CA THR A 94 -8.24 -8.72 7.46
C THR A 94 -8.35 -7.39 6.71
N PHE A 95 -7.26 -6.93 6.11
CA PHE A 95 -7.27 -5.76 5.22
C PHE A 95 -7.05 -6.22 3.78
N LEU A 96 -7.92 -5.71 2.90
CA LEU A 96 -7.95 -5.95 1.47
C LEU A 96 -7.19 -4.82 0.76
N GLU A 97 -6.31 -5.21 -0.16
CA GLU A 97 -5.58 -4.34 -1.08
C GLU A 97 -6.51 -3.47 -1.93
N ASP A 98 -6.08 -2.24 -2.21
CA ASP A 98 -6.69 -1.41 -3.25
C ASP A 98 -5.66 -0.49 -3.92
N ALA A 99 -5.77 -0.36 -5.24
CA ALA A 99 -4.76 0.18 -6.13
C ALA A 99 -5.29 1.30 -7.06
N GLY A 100 -4.38 2.14 -7.57
CA GLY A 100 -4.34 3.07 -8.75
C GLY A 100 -3.69 4.44 -8.49
N ILE A 101 -3.59 5.45 -9.39
CA ILE A 101 -3.95 5.70 -10.84
C ILE A 101 -2.88 6.65 -11.45
N PHE A 102 -2.45 6.54 -12.73
CA PHE A 102 -2.21 7.56 -13.76
C PHE A 102 -2.05 6.98 -15.18
N SER A 103 -2.28 7.89 -16.12
CA SER A 103 -2.61 7.74 -17.53
C SER A 103 -1.49 7.22 -18.42
N LYS A 104 -1.95 6.54 -19.48
CA LYS A 104 -1.34 6.28 -20.80
C LYS A 104 0.15 5.91 -20.79
N ALA A 105 0.43 4.60 -20.79
CA ALA A 105 1.77 4.08 -21.03
C ALA A 105 2.30 4.47 -22.43
N SER A 106 3.62 4.69 -22.51
CA SER A 106 4.29 4.91 -23.78
C SER A 106 4.22 3.64 -24.63
N GLN A 107 3.68 3.76 -25.84
CA GLN A 107 3.71 2.70 -26.84
C GLN A 107 5.16 2.27 -27.11
N ALA A 108 5.50 1.03 -26.75
CA ALA A 108 6.42 0.27 -27.58
C ALA A 108 5.76 0.03 -28.94
N SER A 109 6.57 -0.16 -29.98
CA SER A 109 6.18 -0.26 -31.39
C SER A 109 5.24 -1.43 -31.70
N SER A 110 4.00 -1.34 -31.25
CA SER A 110 2.87 -2.13 -31.73
C SER A 110 2.39 -1.54 -33.05
N ILE A 111 2.07 -2.40 -34.00
CA ILE A 111 1.46 -1.98 -35.27
C ILE A 111 0.04 -1.46 -35.00
N HIS A 112 -0.61 -1.97 -33.95
CA HIS A 112 -1.99 -1.71 -33.62
C HIS A 112 -2.18 -0.79 -32.41
N GLU A 113 -3.19 0.08 -32.46
CA GLU A 113 -3.63 0.84 -31.29
C GLU A 113 -4.37 -0.08 -30.31
N TYR A 114 -4.10 -0.01 -29.01
CA TYR A 114 -4.81 -0.82 -28.01
C TYR A 114 -4.86 -0.13 -26.64
N SER A 115 -5.80 -0.58 -25.80
CA SER A 115 -5.91 -0.09 -24.42
C SER A 115 -4.91 -0.74 -23.49
N LEU A 116 -4.39 0.04 -22.56
CA LEU A 116 -3.46 -0.40 -21.53
C LEU A 116 -4.18 -0.57 -20.19
N THR A 117 -3.52 -1.26 -19.26
CA THR A 117 -3.94 -1.27 -17.86
C THR A 117 -4.01 0.16 -17.33
N ASN A 118 -5.06 0.47 -16.60
CA ASN A 118 -5.11 1.67 -15.79
C ASN A 118 -4.17 1.46 -14.59
N VAL A 119 -2.99 2.10 -14.59
CA VAL A 119 -1.90 1.92 -13.59
C VAL A 119 -1.84 3.09 -12.61
N GLN A 120 -0.95 3.15 -11.61
CA GLN A 120 -0.79 4.28 -10.68
C GLN A 120 0.11 5.45 -11.09
N VAL A 121 1.20 5.18 -11.80
CA VAL A 121 2.13 6.23 -12.18
C VAL A 121 2.48 5.98 -13.64
N GLU A 122 2.48 7.05 -14.43
CA GLU A 122 2.84 6.96 -15.83
C GLU A 122 4.26 6.38 -15.99
N GLY A 123 4.41 5.41 -16.90
CA GLY A 123 5.68 4.71 -17.13
C GLY A 123 5.97 3.56 -16.17
N ILE A 124 5.09 3.32 -15.17
CA ILE A 124 5.22 2.21 -14.22
C ILE A 124 4.04 1.27 -14.41
N ASP A 125 4.30 0.08 -14.95
CA ASP A 125 3.24 -0.91 -15.17
C ASP A 125 2.90 -1.66 -13.87
N GLU A 126 1.68 -2.14 -13.77
CA GLU A 126 1.16 -2.91 -12.63
C GLU A 126 0.63 -4.26 -13.08
N ALA A 127 0.81 -5.30 -12.27
CA ALA A 127 0.23 -6.60 -12.60
C ALA A 127 -1.31 -6.53 -12.61
N ASP A 128 -1.91 -7.16 -13.62
CA ASP A 128 -3.36 -7.29 -13.79
C ASP A 128 -3.73 -8.70 -14.26
N ILE A 129 -4.96 -9.13 -14.07
CA ILE A 129 -5.46 -10.42 -14.55
C ILE A 129 -5.60 -10.47 -16.08
N VAL A 130 -5.56 -9.31 -16.75
CA VAL A 130 -5.57 -9.21 -18.20
C VAL A 130 -4.48 -8.26 -18.67
N LYS A 131 -3.69 -8.69 -19.65
CA LYS A 131 -2.74 -7.86 -20.40
C LYS A 131 -2.97 -7.98 -21.90
N CYS A 132 -2.60 -6.95 -22.64
CA CYS A 132 -2.72 -6.88 -24.10
C CYS A 132 -1.45 -6.24 -24.67
N ASP A 133 -0.97 -6.75 -25.81
CA ASP A 133 0.20 -6.20 -26.54
C ASP A 133 -0.17 -5.65 -27.94
N GLY A 134 -1.47 -5.55 -28.24
CA GLY A 134 -2.00 -5.08 -29.52
C GLY A 134 -2.33 -6.19 -30.52
N ASP A 135 -1.80 -7.40 -30.34
CA ASP A 135 -2.12 -8.55 -31.18
C ASP A 135 -2.69 -9.72 -30.36
N TYR A 136 -2.25 -9.83 -29.10
CA TYR A 136 -2.56 -10.92 -28.19
C TYR A 136 -3.16 -10.40 -26.88
N ILE A 137 -4.03 -11.22 -26.30
CA ILE A 137 -4.56 -11.04 -24.95
C ILE A 137 -4.03 -12.16 -24.07
N TYR A 138 -3.54 -11.79 -22.90
CA TYR A 138 -3.06 -12.68 -21.85
C TYR A 138 -4.04 -12.59 -20.70
N PHE A 139 -4.69 -13.70 -20.36
CA PHE A 139 -5.74 -13.74 -19.36
C PHE A 139 -5.44 -14.77 -18.27
N ALA A 140 -5.48 -14.33 -17.02
CA ALA A 140 -5.40 -15.16 -15.84
C ALA A 140 -6.80 -15.41 -15.26
N SER A 141 -7.17 -16.68 -15.13
CA SER A 141 -8.40 -17.11 -14.45
C SER A 141 -8.04 -18.16 -13.41
N SER A 142 -8.13 -17.79 -12.13
CA SER A 142 -7.74 -18.64 -11.00
C SER A 142 -6.30 -19.15 -11.15
N ASP A 143 -6.12 -20.41 -11.53
CA ASP A 143 -4.84 -21.12 -11.66
C ASP A 143 -4.39 -21.29 -13.11
N ARG A 144 -5.09 -20.68 -14.08
CA ARG A 144 -4.81 -20.84 -15.50
C ARG A 144 -4.47 -19.54 -16.18
N LEU A 145 -3.34 -19.53 -16.88
CA LEU A 145 -3.02 -18.56 -17.91
C LEU A 145 -3.58 -19.02 -19.26
N THR A 146 -4.23 -18.12 -20.00
CA THR A 146 -4.67 -18.31 -21.37
C THR A 146 -4.05 -17.25 -22.26
N ILE A 147 -3.39 -17.66 -23.34
CA ILE A 147 -2.84 -16.75 -24.36
C ILE A 147 -3.72 -16.84 -25.60
N ILE A 148 -4.19 -15.69 -26.05
CA ILE A 148 -5.20 -15.57 -27.09
C ILE A 148 -4.63 -14.71 -28.20
N ARG A 149 -4.66 -15.18 -29.45
CA ARG A 149 -4.54 -14.28 -30.59
C ARG A 149 -5.83 -13.50 -30.67
N ALA A 150 -5.78 -12.20 -30.47
CA ALA A 150 -6.95 -11.33 -30.44
C ALA A 150 -7.16 -10.65 -31.80
N TYR A 151 -6.08 -10.17 -32.42
CA TYR A 151 -6.13 -9.46 -33.70
C TYR A 151 -5.47 -10.28 -34.84
N PRO A 152 -6.01 -10.22 -36.08
CA PRO A 152 -7.30 -9.64 -36.46
C PRO A 152 -8.49 -10.45 -35.89
N PRO A 153 -9.64 -9.82 -35.60
CA PRO A 153 -10.73 -10.43 -34.83
C PRO A 153 -11.32 -11.69 -35.49
N LYS A 154 -11.30 -11.79 -36.83
CA LYS A 154 -11.77 -12.99 -37.56
C LYS A 154 -10.88 -14.22 -37.38
N LYS A 155 -9.68 -14.05 -36.84
CA LYS A 155 -8.72 -15.11 -36.51
C LYS A 155 -8.53 -15.24 -35.00
N ALA A 156 -9.45 -14.68 -34.20
CA ALA A 156 -9.36 -14.78 -32.77
C ALA A 156 -9.40 -16.24 -32.34
N GLU A 157 -8.40 -16.69 -31.59
CA GLU A 157 -8.29 -18.08 -31.14
C GLU A 157 -7.41 -18.19 -29.89
N VAL A 158 -7.68 -19.22 -29.08
CA VAL A 158 -6.81 -19.58 -27.94
C VAL A 158 -5.60 -20.32 -28.48
N LEU A 159 -4.40 -19.79 -28.23
CA LEU A 159 -3.13 -20.37 -28.68
C LEU A 159 -2.52 -21.30 -27.64
N ALA A 160 -2.52 -20.89 -26.38
CA ALA A 160 -1.91 -21.67 -25.31
C ALA A 160 -2.72 -21.56 -24.01
N ARG A 161 -2.64 -22.62 -23.21
CA ARG A 161 -3.09 -22.65 -21.82
C ARG A 161 -1.97 -23.22 -20.96
N VAL A 162 -1.68 -22.55 -19.85
CA VAL A 162 -0.69 -23.00 -18.87
C VAL A 162 -1.37 -23.05 -17.52
N ASP A 163 -1.42 -24.25 -16.93
CA ASP A 163 -1.99 -24.48 -15.60
C ASP A 163 -0.90 -24.34 -14.53
N PHE A 164 -1.26 -23.72 -13.42
CA PHE A 164 -0.45 -23.48 -12.24
C PHE A 164 -1.04 -24.25 -11.04
N ASN A 165 -0.32 -24.31 -9.92
CA ASN A 165 -0.79 -25.05 -8.74
C ASN A 165 -1.43 -24.15 -7.68
N GLY A 166 -1.32 -22.83 -7.87
CA GLY A 166 -1.84 -21.77 -7.02
C GLY A 166 -2.68 -20.78 -7.81
N THR A 167 -3.11 -19.71 -7.15
CA THR A 167 -3.93 -18.67 -7.76
C THR A 167 -3.02 -17.61 -8.39
N ILE A 168 -3.18 -17.36 -9.68
CA ILE A 168 -2.53 -16.25 -10.38
C ILE A 168 -3.12 -14.93 -9.86
N ARG A 169 -2.26 -14.10 -9.27
CA ARG A 169 -2.60 -12.78 -8.73
C ARG A 169 -2.45 -11.66 -9.75
N GLY A 170 -1.63 -11.87 -10.79
CA GLY A 170 -1.52 -10.93 -11.90
C GLY A 170 -0.46 -11.30 -12.93
N LEU A 171 -0.51 -10.60 -14.05
CA LEU A 171 0.33 -10.76 -15.22
C LEU A 171 1.01 -9.44 -15.55
N LEU A 172 2.25 -9.50 -16.03
CA LEU A 172 2.99 -8.39 -16.63
C LEU A 172 3.50 -8.84 -18.00
N VAL A 173 3.37 -8.00 -19.02
CA VAL A 173 3.80 -8.32 -20.39
C VAL A 173 4.63 -7.19 -20.95
N LYS A 174 5.80 -7.53 -21.47
CA LYS A 174 6.72 -6.61 -22.13
C LYS A 174 7.31 -7.30 -23.36
N GLU A 175 6.86 -6.90 -24.55
CA GLU A 175 7.33 -7.41 -25.83
C GLU A 175 7.25 -8.96 -25.94
N ASP A 176 8.38 -9.64 -25.78
CA ASP A 176 8.57 -11.09 -25.85
C ASP A 176 8.71 -11.74 -24.46
N ARG A 177 8.40 -11.01 -23.39
CA ARG A 177 8.44 -11.48 -22.01
C ARG A 177 7.06 -11.40 -21.35
N LEU A 178 6.69 -12.50 -20.70
CA LEU A 178 5.50 -12.60 -19.86
C LEU A 178 5.92 -13.01 -18.46
N VAL A 179 5.45 -12.28 -17.45
CA VAL A 179 5.62 -12.65 -16.04
C VAL A 179 4.26 -13.01 -15.44
N VAL A 180 4.18 -14.20 -14.84
CA VAL A 180 3.00 -14.69 -14.12
C VAL A 180 3.31 -14.66 -12.63
N LEU A 181 2.49 -13.95 -11.86
CA LEU A 181 2.59 -13.89 -10.40
C LEU A 181 1.56 -14.84 -9.79
N GLU A 182 2.02 -15.93 -9.20
CA GLU A 182 1.20 -16.99 -8.59
C GLU A 182 1.33 -16.93 -7.07
N GLU A 183 0.22 -17.06 -6.36
CA GLU A 183 0.19 -17.31 -4.92
C GLU A 183 -0.19 -18.77 -4.66
N PHE A 184 0.67 -19.50 -3.96
CA PHE A 184 0.52 -20.92 -3.68
C PHE A 184 0.39 -21.18 -2.17
N LEU A 185 -0.67 -21.86 -1.75
CA LEU A 185 -0.88 -22.24 -0.35
C LEU A 185 -0.29 -23.63 -0.07
N LYS A 186 0.82 -23.66 0.66
CA LYS A 186 1.48 -24.90 1.09
C LYS A 186 0.98 -25.33 2.45
N THR A 187 0.28 -26.46 2.50
CA THR A 187 -0.26 -27.01 3.75
C THR A 187 0.67 -28.07 4.34
N PHE A 188 1.06 -27.90 5.60
CA PHE A 188 1.87 -28.85 6.35
C PHE A 188 1.08 -29.46 7.51
N LEU A 189 1.25 -30.76 7.71
CA LEU A 189 0.78 -31.44 8.92
C LEU A 189 1.85 -31.30 10.01
N TYR A 190 1.55 -30.54 11.08
CA TYR A 190 2.47 -30.40 12.19
C TYR A 190 2.30 -31.59 13.16
N SER A 191 3.18 -32.58 13.05
CA SER A 191 3.29 -33.65 14.06
C SER A 191 4.21 -33.20 15.20
N ARG A 192 3.63 -32.84 16.35
CA ARG A 192 4.40 -32.46 17.55
C ARG A 192 5.37 -33.58 17.94
N LYS A 193 6.69 -33.33 17.85
CA LYS A 193 7.71 -34.26 18.34
C LYS A 193 7.49 -34.51 19.85
N GLY A 194 7.18 -35.75 20.23
CA GLY A 194 7.10 -36.18 21.63
C GLY A 194 5.71 -36.18 22.27
N ALA A 195 4.61 -36.19 21.50
CA ALA A 195 3.28 -36.46 22.06
C ALA A 195 3.21 -37.89 22.64
N LYS A 196 3.50 -38.04 23.94
CA LYS A 196 3.24 -39.27 24.67
C LYS A 196 1.73 -39.42 24.82
N VAL A 197 1.14 -40.34 24.07
CA VAL A 197 -0.23 -40.81 24.32
C VAL A 197 -0.19 -41.53 25.67
N SER A 198 -0.81 -40.97 26.71
CA SER A 198 -0.96 -41.64 27.99
C SER A 198 -1.70 -42.97 27.78
N PRO A 199 -1.22 -44.11 28.32
CA PRO A 199 -1.82 -45.43 28.07
C PRO A 199 -3.26 -45.62 28.59
N ASN A 200 -3.82 -44.62 29.30
CA ASN A 200 -5.07 -44.75 30.05
C ASN A 200 -6.22 -43.86 29.53
N VAL A 201 -6.19 -43.40 28.28
CA VAL A 201 -7.36 -42.73 27.68
C VAL A 201 -8.03 -43.69 26.71
N SER A 202 -9.19 -44.22 27.11
CA SER A 202 -10.05 -44.99 26.23
C SER A 202 -10.56 -44.10 25.08
N THR A 203 -10.48 -44.66 23.88
CA THR A 203 -10.91 -44.17 22.56
C THR A 203 -11.97 -43.06 22.51
N SER A 204 -11.61 -41.92 21.89
CA SER A 204 -12.40 -41.16 20.87
C SER A 204 -12.08 -39.65 20.81
N ILE A 205 -10.81 -39.25 20.84
CA ILE A 205 -10.43 -37.91 20.36
C ILE A 205 -9.28 -38.10 19.37
N SER A 206 -9.59 -38.17 18.08
CA SER A 206 -8.61 -37.96 17.03
C SER A 206 -8.11 -36.53 17.18
N ILE A 207 -6.95 -36.34 17.83
CA ILE A 207 -6.28 -35.05 17.86
C ILE A 207 -5.78 -34.84 16.43
N VAL A 208 -6.58 -34.13 15.61
CA VAL A 208 -6.12 -33.67 14.31
C VAL A 208 -4.88 -32.82 14.58
N PRO A 209 -3.69 -33.18 14.07
CA PRO A 209 -2.50 -32.37 14.25
C PRO A 209 -2.80 -30.96 13.73
N PRO A 210 -2.35 -29.89 14.40
CA PRO A 210 -2.60 -28.54 13.92
C PRO A 210 -2.04 -28.44 12.49
N ILE A 211 -2.93 -28.05 11.58
CA ILE A 211 -2.56 -27.83 10.19
C ILE A 211 -1.94 -26.44 10.12
N PHE A 212 -0.75 -26.35 9.54
CA PHE A 212 -0.06 -25.08 9.37
C PHE A 212 0.11 -24.83 7.88
N SER A 213 -0.47 -23.74 7.39
CA SER A 213 -0.35 -23.34 5.99
C SER A 213 0.63 -22.18 5.87
N GLN A 214 1.56 -22.28 4.93
CA GLN A 214 2.39 -21.15 4.50
C GLN A 214 1.98 -20.74 3.10
N VAL A 215 1.90 -19.45 2.87
CA VAL A 215 1.73 -18.89 1.53
C VAL A 215 3.11 -18.70 0.91
N GLU A 216 3.22 -18.96 -0.39
CA GLU A 216 4.42 -18.72 -1.19
C GLU A 216 4.00 -17.93 -2.44
N THR A 217 4.66 -16.80 -2.67
CA THR A 217 4.50 -16.03 -3.91
C THR A 217 5.55 -16.48 -4.90
N ARG A 218 5.15 -16.69 -6.17
CA ARG A 218 6.03 -17.12 -7.25
C ARG A 218 5.92 -16.18 -8.44
N ALA A 219 7.06 -15.82 -9.01
CA ALA A 219 7.16 -15.13 -10.29
C ALA A 219 7.73 -16.09 -11.34
N TRP A 220 6.94 -16.36 -12.36
CA TRP A 220 7.32 -17.20 -13.50
C TRP A 220 7.58 -16.32 -14.71
N ILE A 221 8.81 -16.30 -15.21
CA ILE A 221 9.21 -15.48 -16.36
C ILE A 221 9.27 -16.37 -17.59
N TYR A 222 8.47 -16.06 -18.59
CA TYR A 222 8.38 -16.79 -19.86
C TYR A 222 8.93 -15.96 -21.01
N ASP A 223 9.62 -16.63 -21.93
CA ASP A 223 9.76 -16.21 -23.31
C ASP A 223 8.47 -16.58 -24.05
N ILE A 224 7.89 -15.60 -24.74
CA ILE A 224 6.65 -15.77 -25.51
C ILE A 224 6.84 -15.44 -26.99
N GLU A 225 8.07 -15.40 -27.53
CA GLU A 225 8.32 -15.20 -28.97
C GLU A 225 7.45 -16.14 -29.82
N ASP A 226 7.37 -17.42 -29.45
CA ASP A 226 6.33 -18.35 -29.88
C ASP A 226 5.17 -18.37 -28.85
N ARG A 227 4.10 -17.60 -29.13
CA ARG A 227 2.90 -17.52 -28.28
C ARG A 227 2.13 -18.84 -28.15
N GLU A 228 2.33 -19.79 -29.05
CA GLU A 228 1.72 -21.13 -28.96
C GLU A 228 2.47 -22.04 -27.98
N LYS A 229 3.75 -21.73 -27.70
CA LYS A 229 4.62 -22.50 -26.82
C LYS A 229 5.46 -21.61 -25.91
N PRO A 230 4.84 -20.97 -24.90
CA PRO A 230 5.57 -20.17 -23.91
C PRO A 230 6.68 -21.00 -23.26
N ASN A 231 7.90 -20.50 -23.29
CA ASN A 231 9.07 -21.18 -22.75
C ASN A 231 9.45 -20.56 -21.40
N LEU A 232 9.41 -21.34 -20.32
CA LEU A 232 9.79 -20.87 -19.00
C LEU A 232 11.30 -20.58 -18.97
N LEU A 233 11.67 -19.33 -18.69
CA LEU A 233 13.06 -18.89 -18.54
C LEU A 233 13.53 -18.95 -17.09
N ARG A 234 12.65 -18.57 -16.15
CA ARG A 234 13.00 -18.43 -14.74
C ARG A 234 11.81 -18.61 -13.83
N ALA A 235 12.06 -19.25 -12.68
CA ALA A 235 11.12 -19.28 -11.56
C ALA A 235 11.77 -18.68 -10.29
N ILE A 236 11.17 -17.62 -9.78
CA ILE A 236 11.50 -17.02 -8.48
C ILE A 236 10.37 -17.36 -7.51
N SER A 237 10.68 -17.78 -6.29
CA SER A 237 9.69 -17.93 -5.22
C SER A 237 10.13 -17.26 -3.94
N VAL A 238 9.17 -16.81 -3.14
CA VAL A 238 9.42 -16.20 -1.84
C VAL A 238 8.29 -16.56 -0.89
N ASN A 239 8.64 -16.94 0.33
CA ASN A 239 7.66 -17.20 1.38
C ASN A 239 6.89 -15.93 1.73
N GLY A 240 5.56 -16.00 1.75
CA GLY A 240 4.69 -14.86 2.03
C GLY A 240 3.62 -14.68 0.96
N SER A 241 2.64 -13.85 1.29
CA SER A 241 1.52 -13.48 0.44
C SER A 241 1.89 -12.34 -0.49
N PHE A 242 1.40 -12.42 -1.73
CA PHE A 242 1.58 -11.38 -2.73
C PHE A 242 0.89 -10.12 -2.25
N PHE A 243 1.61 -8.99 -2.24
CA PHE A 243 1.03 -7.69 -1.89
C PHE A 243 0.76 -6.83 -3.13
N THR A 244 1.81 -6.55 -3.90
CA THR A 244 1.67 -5.82 -5.16
C THR A 244 2.92 -5.98 -6.02
N SER A 245 2.87 -5.47 -7.24
CA SER A 245 4.07 -5.36 -8.08
C SER A 245 4.06 -4.10 -8.94
N ARG A 246 5.26 -3.67 -9.31
CA ARG A 246 5.51 -2.58 -10.25
C ARG A 246 6.55 -3.01 -11.27
N MET A 247 6.43 -2.52 -12.50
CA MET A 247 7.41 -2.77 -13.55
C MET A 247 7.87 -1.44 -14.15
N ILE A 248 9.19 -1.21 -14.13
CA ILE A 248 9.84 -0.02 -14.71
C ILE A 248 10.88 -0.51 -15.69
N GLY A 249 10.78 -0.11 -16.96
CA GLY A 249 11.65 -0.63 -18.00
C GLY A 249 11.49 -2.16 -18.12
N ASP A 250 12.58 -2.88 -17.82
CA ASP A 250 12.67 -4.34 -17.83
C ASP A 250 12.79 -4.95 -16.41
N TYR A 251 12.66 -4.13 -15.37
CA TYR A 251 12.75 -4.56 -13.97
C TYR A 251 11.37 -4.66 -13.32
N ILE A 252 11.20 -5.67 -12.47
CA ILE A 252 10.03 -5.87 -11.63
C ILE A 252 10.41 -5.64 -10.18
N TYR A 253 9.58 -4.85 -9.49
CA TYR A 253 9.58 -4.65 -8.05
C TYR A 253 8.39 -5.41 -7.47
N LEU A 254 8.66 -6.53 -6.80
CA LEU A 254 7.66 -7.42 -6.22
C LEU A 254 7.60 -7.22 -4.71
N PHE A 255 6.40 -6.95 -4.19
CA PHE A 255 6.16 -6.72 -2.77
C PHE A 255 5.44 -7.92 -2.17
N VAL A 256 6.01 -8.49 -1.10
CA VAL A 256 5.50 -9.70 -0.45
C VAL A 256 5.45 -9.49 1.06
N SER A 257 4.35 -9.90 1.68
CA SER A 257 4.16 -9.85 3.13
C SER A 257 4.18 -11.23 3.74
N GLN A 258 5.07 -11.46 4.71
CA GLN A 258 5.13 -12.71 5.48
C GLN A 258 4.93 -12.42 6.97
N PRO A 259 3.87 -12.94 7.62
CA PRO A 259 3.71 -12.78 9.06
C PRO A 259 4.87 -13.45 9.82
N THR A 260 5.28 -12.85 10.94
CA THR A 260 6.28 -13.48 11.80
C THR A 260 5.70 -14.68 12.53
N ILE A 261 6.31 -15.85 12.34
CA ILE A 261 5.84 -17.10 12.94
C ILE A 261 6.97 -17.70 13.75
N ILE A 262 6.67 -18.00 15.03
CA ILE A 262 7.60 -18.64 15.95
C ILE A 262 7.12 -20.06 16.25
N ILE A 263 7.89 -21.07 15.84
CA ILE A 263 7.60 -22.49 16.05
C ILE A 263 8.65 -23.07 16.99
N GLU A 264 8.23 -23.66 18.10
CA GLU A 264 9.13 -24.24 19.13
C GLU A 264 10.22 -23.26 19.62
N GLY A 265 9.95 -21.96 19.53
CA GLY A 265 10.87 -20.89 19.91
C GLY A 265 11.76 -20.38 18.79
N GLU A 266 11.75 -21.01 17.61
CA GLU A 266 12.50 -20.60 16.43
C GLU A 266 11.66 -19.71 15.52
N VAL A 267 12.25 -18.63 15.01
CA VAL A 267 11.59 -17.69 14.09
C VAL A 267 11.74 -18.22 12.66
N LEU A 268 10.64 -18.29 11.93
CA LEU A 268 10.67 -18.60 10.51
C LEU A 268 11.13 -17.38 9.71
N LEU A 269 12.41 -17.36 9.37
CA LEU A 269 12.99 -16.33 8.51
C LEU A 269 12.50 -16.48 7.06
N PRO A 270 12.44 -15.38 6.29
CA PRO A 270 12.13 -15.43 4.88
C PRO A 270 13.10 -16.29 4.08
N ILE A 271 12.58 -16.92 3.04
CA ILE A 271 13.36 -17.71 2.09
C ILE A 271 12.96 -17.25 0.69
N ILE A 272 13.98 -16.95 -0.11
CA ILE A 272 13.85 -16.68 -1.54
C ILE A 272 14.43 -17.89 -2.27
N SER A 273 13.74 -18.36 -3.30
CA SER A 273 14.27 -19.36 -4.22
C SER A 273 14.38 -18.80 -5.63
N CYS A 274 15.48 -19.08 -6.31
CA CYS A 274 15.67 -18.78 -7.73
C CYS A 274 16.16 -20.04 -8.43
N ASP A 275 15.36 -20.57 -9.36
CA ASP A 275 15.66 -21.77 -10.14
C ASP A 275 16.10 -22.98 -9.28
N GLY A 276 15.47 -23.12 -8.11
CA GLY A 276 15.73 -24.20 -7.14
C GLY A 276 16.89 -23.97 -6.18
N ASN A 277 17.67 -22.90 -6.34
CA ASN A 277 18.61 -22.44 -5.32
C ASN A 277 17.84 -21.67 -4.24
N PHE A 278 18.19 -21.87 -2.97
CA PHE A 278 17.50 -21.24 -1.84
C PHE A 278 18.44 -20.32 -1.09
N GLU A 279 18.00 -19.09 -0.86
CA GLU A 279 18.61 -18.12 0.05
C GLU A 279 17.68 -17.94 1.24
N ARG A 280 18.19 -18.20 2.45
CA ARG A 280 17.50 -17.79 3.68
C ARG A 280 18.03 -16.41 4.06
N ILE A 281 17.13 -15.46 4.23
CA ILE A 281 17.51 -14.10 4.62
C ILE A 281 17.99 -14.11 6.07
N GLU A 282 19.25 -13.75 6.27
CA GLU A 282 19.85 -13.72 7.61
C GLU A 282 19.33 -12.53 8.41
N ALA A 283 19.33 -12.66 9.74
CA ALA A 283 18.85 -11.59 10.63
C ALA A 283 19.57 -10.26 10.40
N SER A 284 20.84 -10.30 10.00
CA SER A 284 21.66 -9.11 9.71
C SER A 284 21.32 -8.39 8.42
N GLN A 285 20.49 -8.97 7.55
CA GLN A 285 19.96 -8.34 6.34
C GLN A 285 18.57 -7.70 6.58
N ILE A 286 17.96 -7.93 7.75
CA ILE A 286 16.61 -7.48 8.04
C ILE A 286 16.65 -6.14 8.76
N TYR A 287 16.02 -5.13 8.16
CA TYR A 287 15.80 -3.83 8.79
C TYR A 287 14.66 -3.91 9.80
N TYR A 288 14.79 -3.19 10.92
CA TYR A 288 13.76 -3.11 11.96
C TYR A 288 13.79 -1.77 12.70
N SER A 289 12.68 -1.44 13.36
CA SER A 289 12.55 -0.26 14.22
C SER A 289 12.34 -0.68 15.67
N ASN A 290 13.11 -0.09 16.59
CA ASN A 290 12.82 -0.18 18.03
C ASN A 290 11.74 0.82 18.48
N ALA A 291 11.38 1.79 17.63
CA ALA A 291 10.46 2.88 17.94
C ALA A 291 8.99 2.54 17.66
N SER A 292 8.75 1.51 16.87
CA SER A 292 7.42 1.09 16.43
C SER A 292 7.04 -0.16 17.20
N ALA A 293 6.36 -0.01 18.33
CA ALA A 293 5.81 -1.14 19.07
C ALA A 293 4.59 -1.69 18.33
N ASP A 294 4.82 -2.46 17.28
CA ASP A 294 3.72 -3.08 16.55
C ASP A 294 3.11 -4.25 17.34
N TYR A 295 1.80 -4.42 17.20
CA TYR A 295 1.05 -5.56 17.71
C TYR A 295 1.39 -6.84 16.94
N TRP A 296 1.72 -6.73 15.65
CA TRP A 296 2.00 -7.90 14.80
C TRP A 296 3.09 -7.58 13.78
N TYR A 297 4.31 -8.03 14.06
CA TYR A 297 5.40 -7.91 13.11
C TYR A 297 5.19 -8.83 11.90
N ALA A 298 5.44 -8.29 10.72
CA ALA A 298 5.52 -9.00 9.46
C ALA A 298 6.81 -8.61 8.74
N PHE A 299 7.37 -9.53 7.98
CA PHE A 299 8.40 -9.24 7.00
C PHE A 299 7.71 -8.66 5.76
N THR A 300 7.97 -7.39 5.46
CA THR A 300 7.70 -6.81 4.15
C THR A 300 8.96 -6.97 3.32
N MET A 301 8.87 -7.75 2.26
CA MET A 301 9.97 -8.03 1.34
C MET A 301 9.72 -7.31 0.02
N ILE A 302 10.76 -6.66 -0.48
CA ILE A 302 10.76 -5.97 -1.76
C ILE A 302 11.82 -6.66 -2.59
N LEU A 303 11.42 -7.39 -3.62
CA LEU A 303 12.33 -8.06 -4.55
C LEU A 303 12.46 -7.22 -5.81
N SER A 304 13.69 -6.99 -6.28
CA SER A 304 13.97 -6.39 -7.59
C SER A 304 14.64 -7.41 -8.50
N PHE A 305 14.13 -7.58 -9.72
CA PHE A 305 14.73 -8.49 -10.71
C PHE A 305 14.39 -8.09 -12.13
N GLY A 306 15.35 -8.28 -13.05
CA GLY A 306 15.15 -8.07 -14.47
C GLY A 306 14.48 -9.26 -15.16
N ILE A 307 13.71 -8.98 -16.21
CA ILE A 307 13.05 -10.01 -17.03
C ILE A 307 13.93 -10.50 -18.21
N ARG A 308 15.11 -9.88 -18.40
CA ARG A 308 16.01 -10.14 -19.54
C ARG A 308 17.40 -10.61 -19.14
N ASP A 309 18.05 -9.92 -18.21
CA ASP A 309 19.38 -10.26 -17.69
C ASP A 309 19.36 -11.58 -16.89
N LEU A 310 18.22 -11.89 -16.25
CA LEU A 310 18.03 -13.08 -15.44
C LEU A 310 19.17 -13.22 -14.42
N GLU A 311 19.53 -12.16 -13.71
CA GLU A 311 20.37 -12.22 -12.52
C GLU A 311 19.52 -12.53 -11.27
N PRO A 312 20.05 -13.19 -10.22
CA PRO A 312 19.29 -13.46 -9.01
C PRO A 312 18.62 -12.20 -8.44
N PRO A 313 17.40 -12.32 -7.87
CA PRO A 313 16.69 -11.15 -7.37
C PRO A 313 17.45 -10.48 -6.23
N GLU A 314 17.60 -9.17 -6.33
CA GLU A 314 17.95 -8.34 -5.18
C GLU A 314 16.76 -8.19 -4.26
N HIS A 315 17.02 -7.91 -2.99
CA HIS A 315 15.96 -7.82 -2.01
C HIS A 315 16.28 -6.85 -0.88
N GLU A 316 15.24 -6.18 -0.40
CA GLU A 316 15.24 -5.47 0.86
C GLU A 316 14.12 -5.98 1.77
N VAL A 317 14.43 -6.23 3.04
CA VAL A 317 13.50 -6.85 4.00
C VAL A 317 13.32 -5.98 5.22
N LEU A 318 12.07 -5.58 5.46
CA LEU A 318 11.66 -4.76 6.60
C LEU A 318 10.85 -5.63 7.57
N LEU A 319 11.29 -5.73 8.82
CA LEU A 319 10.56 -6.34 9.92
C LEU A 319 9.86 -5.25 10.73
N LEU A 320 8.64 -4.93 10.31
CA LEU A 320 7.81 -3.85 10.84
C LEU A 320 6.37 -4.36 10.94
N GLY A 321 5.39 -3.45 11.03
CA GLY A 321 3.99 -3.80 10.83
C GLY A 321 3.68 -4.34 9.44
N THR A 322 2.44 -4.78 9.26
CA THR A 322 1.94 -5.12 7.92
C THR A 322 1.79 -3.84 7.10
N ALA A 323 2.47 -3.76 5.96
CA ALA A 323 2.32 -2.62 5.05
C ALA A 323 0.86 -2.45 4.62
N SER A 324 0.36 -1.22 4.69
CA SER A 324 -1.02 -0.89 4.29
C SER A 324 -1.10 -0.44 2.84
N ALA A 325 -0.03 0.17 2.29
CA ALA A 325 0.05 0.53 0.88
C ALA A 325 1.50 0.74 0.43
N VAL A 326 1.71 0.69 -0.89
CA VAL A 326 2.95 1.10 -1.56
C VAL A 326 2.65 2.20 -2.56
N TYR A 327 3.52 3.21 -2.65
CA TYR A 327 3.58 4.14 -3.77
C TYR A 327 4.96 4.01 -4.42
N VAL A 328 5.01 3.96 -5.75
CA VAL A 328 6.28 3.88 -6.49
C VAL A 328 6.31 4.98 -7.54
N SER A 329 7.38 5.78 -7.54
CA SER A 329 7.72 6.71 -8.61
C SER A 329 8.86 6.11 -9.47
N MET A 330 9.27 6.81 -10.52
CA MET A 330 10.36 6.35 -11.38
C MET A 330 11.69 6.16 -10.63
N GLU A 331 11.85 6.81 -9.48
CA GLU A 331 13.11 6.84 -8.74
C GLU A 331 12.98 6.36 -7.29
N ASN A 332 11.77 6.14 -6.78
CA ASN A 332 11.56 5.84 -5.36
C ASN A 332 10.42 4.84 -5.13
N VAL A 333 10.60 3.99 -4.13
CA VAL A 333 9.57 3.14 -3.52
C VAL A 333 9.26 3.70 -2.14
N TYR A 334 7.98 3.91 -1.83
CA TYR A 334 7.48 4.30 -0.53
C TYR A 334 6.58 3.21 0.04
N VAL A 335 6.96 2.67 1.19
CA VAL A 335 6.16 1.69 1.93
C VAL A 335 5.51 2.38 3.13
N ALA A 336 4.18 2.37 3.18
CA ALA A 336 3.40 2.93 4.28
C ALA A 336 2.95 1.82 5.23
N ILE A 337 3.21 2.00 6.53
CA ILE A 337 2.93 1.03 7.58
C ILE A 337 2.14 1.73 8.69
N PRO A 338 0.95 1.22 9.06
CA PRO A 338 0.16 1.82 10.11
C PRO A 338 0.87 1.65 11.47
N ARG A 339 0.97 2.74 12.22
CA ARG A 339 1.49 2.77 13.59
C ARG A 339 0.32 2.93 14.56
N MET A 340 -0.04 1.83 15.22
CA MET A 340 -1.16 1.80 16.17
C MET A 340 -0.72 2.23 17.58
N LEU A 341 -1.60 2.95 18.28
CA LEU A 341 -1.44 3.23 19.71
C LEU A 341 -1.55 1.96 20.55
N SER A 342 -0.51 1.68 21.34
CA SER A 342 -0.59 0.70 22.42
C SER A 342 -1.51 1.22 23.53
N TYR A 343 -2.78 0.78 23.60
CA TYR A 343 -3.65 1.04 24.75
C TYR A 343 -3.12 0.29 25.99
N GLY A 344 -2.20 0.93 26.70
CA GLY A 344 -1.61 0.43 27.93
C GLY A 344 -2.60 0.48 29.10
N ASN A 345 -3.01 -0.71 29.56
CA ASN A 345 -3.57 -1.01 30.88
C ASN A 345 -5.01 -0.50 31.18
N ALA A 346 -5.74 -1.29 31.98
CA ALA A 346 -7.11 -1.07 32.45
C ALA A 346 -7.34 0.19 33.34
N LEU A 347 -6.43 1.17 33.30
CA LEU A 347 -6.47 2.40 34.10
C LEU A 347 -6.20 3.68 33.28
N GLY A 348 -6.24 3.62 31.95
CA GLY A 348 -6.40 4.82 31.11
C GLY A 348 -5.30 5.89 31.24
N LYS A 349 -4.10 5.52 31.70
CA LYS A 349 -2.94 6.42 31.74
C LYS A 349 -1.88 5.96 30.75
N VAL A 350 -1.86 6.64 29.60
CA VAL A 350 -0.77 6.58 28.63
C VAL A 350 0.45 7.27 29.25
N SER A 351 1.55 6.55 29.42
CA SER A 351 2.88 7.12 29.67
C SER A 351 3.76 6.83 28.45
N GLY A 352 3.77 7.75 27.48
CA GLY A 352 4.60 7.65 26.27
C GLY A 352 4.09 8.55 25.14
N SER A 353 5.01 9.21 24.44
CA SER A 353 4.77 10.14 23.34
C SER A 353 4.54 9.47 21.97
N GLU A 354 4.05 8.24 21.96
CA GLU A 354 3.78 7.53 20.70
C GLU A 354 2.37 7.91 20.26
N SER A 355 2.24 8.55 19.10
CA SER A 355 0.98 8.96 18.49
C SER A 355 0.55 7.97 17.41
N ASP A 356 -0.75 7.75 17.28
CA ASP A 356 -1.37 7.04 16.16
C ASP A 356 -0.93 7.66 14.82
N GLY A 357 -0.55 6.84 13.85
CA GLY A 357 0.10 7.35 12.65
C GLY A 357 0.34 6.36 11.52
N THR A 358 1.07 6.84 10.53
CA THR A 358 1.60 6.07 9.41
C THR A 358 3.11 6.29 9.37
N GLU A 359 3.87 5.21 9.55
CA GLU A 359 5.30 5.17 9.29
C GLU A 359 5.53 4.98 7.80
N ILE A 360 6.46 5.73 7.23
CA ILE A 360 6.77 5.75 5.79
C ILE A 360 8.24 5.41 5.65
N HIS A 361 8.55 4.49 4.73
CA HIS A 361 9.91 4.09 4.38
C HIS A 361 10.16 4.33 2.91
N ARG A 362 11.25 5.04 2.60
CA ARG A 362 11.67 5.32 1.22
C ARG A 362 12.89 4.49 0.85
N LEU A 363 12.79 3.78 -0.27
CA LEU A 363 13.89 3.15 -0.97
C LEU A 363 14.10 3.88 -2.30
N ARG A 364 15.36 4.13 -2.66
CA ARG A 364 15.75 4.66 -3.96
C ARG A 364 15.82 3.53 -4.97
N ILE A 365 15.33 3.78 -6.18
CA ILE A 365 15.53 2.92 -7.34
C ILE A 365 16.74 3.46 -8.11
N MET A 366 17.74 2.61 -8.32
CA MET A 366 18.95 2.94 -9.06
C MET A 366 18.76 2.68 -10.56
N ASP A 367 19.59 3.29 -11.40
CA ASP A 367 19.54 3.10 -12.87
C ASP A 367 19.78 1.62 -13.27
N SER A 368 20.47 0.86 -12.43
CA SER A 368 20.70 -0.59 -12.59
C SER A 368 19.48 -1.45 -12.24
N GLY A 369 18.37 -0.86 -11.74
CA GLY A 369 17.21 -1.58 -11.23
C GLY A 369 17.32 -1.97 -9.75
N GLU A 370 18.51 -1.85 -9.15
CA GLU A 370 18.78 -2.11 -7.74
C GLU A 370 17.99 -1.16 -6.82
N ILE A 371 17.70 -1.61 -5.60
CA ILE A 371 16.99 -0.83 -4.58
C ILE A 371 17.86 -0.57 -3.35
N GLU A 372 17.91 0.67 -2.87
CA GLU A 372 18.64 1.05 -1.66
C GLU A 372 17.71 1.73 -0.66
N TYR A 373 17.68 1.27 0.58
CA TYR A 373 16.94 1.94 1.65
C TYR A 373 17.59 3.30 2.03
N GLU A 374 16.83 4.40 1.99
CA GLU A 374 17.39 5.74 2.21
C GLU A 374 16.77 6.53 3.39
N ALA A 375 15.47 6.44 3.63
CA ALA A 375 14.79 7.31 4.61
C ALA A 375 13.60 6.66 5.32
N SER A 376 13.30 7.15 6.53
CA SER A 376 12.01 6.93 7.20
C SER A 376 11.42 8.23 7.75
N GLY A 377 10.10 8.27 7.86
CA GLY A 377 9.35 9.36 8.49
C GLY A 377 8.03 8.86 9.06
N VAL A 378 7.36 9.70 9.85
CA VAL A 378 6.06 9.38 10.44
C VAL A 378 5.13 10.56 10.29
N VAL A 379 3.90 10.30 9.85
CA VAL A 379 2.80 11.27 9.85
C VAL A 379 1.67 10.81 10.76
N PRO A 380 0.93 11.74 11.40
CA PRO A 380 -0.29 11.39 12.14
C PRO A 380 -1.40 10.79 11.25
N GLY A 381 -2.19 9.88 11.83
CA GLY A 381 -3.33 9.23 11.18
C GLY A 381 -2.97 8.12 10.19
N HIS A 382 -4.00 7.53 9.59
CA HIS A 382 -3.89 6.42 8.64
C HIS A 382 -4.30 6.82 7.23
N ILE A 383 -3.60 6.28 6.24
CA ILE A 383 -3.98 6.42 4.83
C ILE A 383 -5.17 5.55 4.46
N LEU A 384 -5.91 5.95 3.42
CA LEU A 384 -6.98 5.13 2.85
C LEU A 384 -6.42 3.98 2.01
N ASN A 385 -5.56 4.29 1.05
CA ASN A 385 -4.96 3.36 0.07
C ASN A 385 -3.81 4.07 -0.67
N GLN A 386 -3.26 3.44 -1.71
CA GLN A 386 -2.10 4.00 -2.44
C GLN A 386 -2.35 5.36 -3.10
N PHE A 387 -3.61 5.73 -3.35
CA PHE A 387 -3.99 7.05 -3.89
C PHE A 387 -3.85 8.20 -2.91
N SER A 388 -3.77 7.86 -1.63
CA SER A 388 -3.52 8.82 -0.57
C SER A 388 -2.08 9.30 -0.58
N MET A 389 -1.25 8.84 -1.51
CA MET A 389 0.17 9.15 -1.63
C MET A 389 0.53 9.55 -3.04
N ASP A 390 1.45 10.50 -3.18
CA ASP A 390 2.16 10.74 -4.43
C ASP A 390 3.54 11.41 -4.24
N GLU A 391 4.27 11.57 -5.34
CA GLU A 391 5.53 12.31 -5.39
C GLU A 391 5.47 13.38 -6.48
N HIS A 392 5.80 14.63 -6.12
CA HIS A 392 5.83 15.73 -7.07
C HIS A 392 6.95 16.72 -6.73
N ASN A 393 7.76 17.08 -7.72
CA ASN A 393 8.88 18.04 -7.60
C ASN A 393 9.82 17.74 -6.42
N GLY A 394 10.12 16.46 -6.17
CA GLY A 394 11.00 16.02 -5.09
C GLY A 394 10.36 16.00 -3.69
N TYR A 395 9.05 16.20 -3.60
CA TYR A 395 8.30 16.09 -2.35
C TYR A 395 7.36 14.89 -2.38
N PHE A 396 7.34 14.14 -1.28
CA PHE A 396 6.35 13.10 -1.03
C PHE A 396 5.13 13.72 -0.33
N ARG A 397 3.92 13.44 -0.81
CA ARG A 397 2.68 14.00 -0.24
C ARG A 397 1.76 12.88 0.16
N ILE A 398 1.09 13.05 1.29
CA ILE A 398 0.28 12.00 1.90
C ILE A 398 -0.96 12.57 2.58
N ALA A 399 -2.11 11.97 2.35
CA ALA A 399 -3.38 12.29 3.00
C ALA A 399 -3.77 11.22 4.00
N THR A 400 -4.18 11.61 5.21
CA THR A 400 -4.49 10.68 6.30
C THR A 400 -5.78 11.05 7.02
N THR A 401 -6.40 10.07 7.66
CA THR A 401 -7.48 10.24 8.63
C THR A 401 -6.93 10.02 10.03
N VAL A 402 -7.09 11.00 10.91
CA VAL A 402 -6.67 10.96 12.32
C VAL A 402 -7.90 10.73 13.19
N HIS A 403 -7.86 9.74 14.08
CA HIS A 403 -8.89 9.54 15.09
C HIS A 403 -8.41 10.07 16.45
N SER A 404 -9.10 11.07 16.98
CA SER A 404 -8.73 11.72 18.25
C SER A 404 -9.84 11.58 19.29
N TYR A 405 -9.49 11.44 20.56
CA TYR A 405 -10.49 11.41 21.64
C TYR A 405 -10.92 12.84 21.99
N SER A 406 -12.22 13.10 21.91
CA SER A 406 -12.80 14.42 22.21
C SER A 406 -12.81 14.69 23.72
N ARG A 407 -12.70 15.97 24.11
CA ARG A 407 -12.85 16.39 25.52
C ARG A 407 -14.25 16.16 26.08
N GLU A 408 -15.25 16.05 25.20
CA GLU A 408 -16.66 15.83 25.53
C GLU A 408 -17.01 14.33 25.56
N GLY A 409 -16.04 13.45 25.28
CA GLY A 409 -16.20 12.00 25.15
C GLY A 409 -16.38 11.57 23.68
N GLY A 410 -15.92 10.36 23.36
CA GLY A 410 -16.00 9.77 22.02
C GLY A 410 -14.82 10.10 21.10
N PHE A 411 -14.67 9.33 20.02
CA PHE A 411 -13.66 9.58 18.98
C PHE A 411 -14.21 10.53 17.93
N VAL A 412 -13.41 11.53 17.54
CA VAL A 412 -13.66 12.43 16.43
C VAL A 412 -12.58 12.20 15.40
N SER A 413 -12.97 11.82 14.18
CA SER A 413 -12.07 11.74 13.04
C SER A 413 -11.80 13.13 12.48
N SER A 414 -10.65 13.33 11.86
CA SER A 414 -10.37 14.51 11.04
C SER A 414 -9.34 14.15 9.99
N ASN A 415 -9.37 14.83 8.86
CA ASN A 415 -8.53 14.51 7.73
C ASN A 415 -7.37 15.50 7.66
N SER A 416 -6.20 15.02 7.25
CA SER A 416 -4.98 15.80 7.16
C SER A 416 -4.26 15.50 5.86
N LEU A 417 -3.44 16.44 5.40
CA LEU A 417 -2.50 16.30 4.30
C LEU A 417 -1.13 16.79 4.75
N TYR A 418 -0.11 15.99 4.49
CA TYR A 418 1.27 16.26 4.83
C TYR A 418 2.12 16.29 3.56
N VAL A 419 3.08 17.20 3.51
CA VAL A 419 4.12 17.28 2.48
C VAL A 419 5.46 17.06 3.14
N LEU A 420 6.24 16.12 2.62
CA LEU A 420 7.51 15.66 3.17
C LEU A 420 8.61 15.84 2.14
N ASP A 421 9.82 16.18 2.59
CA ASP A 421 11.01 16.15 1.73
C ASP A 421 11.54 14.72 1.50
N GLN A 422 12.60 14.57 0.71
CA GLN A 422 13.21 13.26 0.43
C GLN A 422 13.82 12.56 1.65
N SER A 423 14.07 13.30 2.75
CA SER A 423 14.47 12.71 4.04
C SER A 423 13.26 12.21 4.85
N LEU A 424 12.05 12.34 4.29
CA LEU A 424 10.77 12.10 4.95
C LEU A 424 10.55 12.99 6.19
N SER A 425 11.12 14.20 6.17
CA SER A 425 10.80 15.24 7.15
C SER A 425 9.61 16.06 6.67
N ILE A 426 8.63 16.31 7.56
CA ILE A 426 7.45 17.10 7.21
C ILE A 426 7.83 18.56 6.99
N VAL A 427 7.57 19.09 5.80
CA VAL A 427 7.83 20.48 5.40
C VAL A 427 6.55 21.32 5.29
N GLY A 428 5.40 20.68 5.11
CA GLY A 428 4.09 21.34 5.02
C GLY A 428 2.96 20.48 5.58
N ARG A 429 1.91 21.12 6.10
CA ARG A 429 0.77 20.45 6.75
C ARG A 429 -0.53 21.21 6.51
N LEU A 430 -1.60 20.48 6.24
CA LEU A 430 -2.98 20.92 6.29
C LEU A 430 -3.73 19.94 7.19
N GLU A 431 -4.16 20.37 8.37
CA GLU A 431 -4.71 19.47 9.40
C GLU A 431 -6.14 19.87 9.77
N GLY A 432 -6.93 18.91 10.26
CA GLY A 432 -8.27 19.18 10.80
C GLY A 432 -9.33 19.42 9.73
N LEU A 433 -9.14 18.90 8.52
CA LEU A 433 -10.11 18.98 7.43
C LEU A 433 -11.32 18.09 7.72
N ALA A 434 -12.52 18.64 7.56
CA ALA A 434 -13.80 17.95 7.76
C ALA A 434 -13.87 17.12 9.08
N PRO A 435 -13.94 17.79 10.25
CA PRO A 435 -14.05 17.09 11.53
C PRO A 435 -15.30 16.21 11.59
N GLY A 436 -15.12 14.96 11.99
CA GLY A 436 -16.15 13.92 12.06
C GLY A 436 -16.30 13.07 10.79
N GLU A 437 -15.53 13.36 9.73
CA GLU A 437 -15.56 12.63 8.45
C GLU A 437 -14.25 11.84 8.25
N THR A 438 -14.26 10.87 7.34
CA THR A 438 -13.07 10.10 6.94
C THR A 438 -12.84 10.23 5.44
N ILE A 439 -11.59 10.08 4.97
CA ILE A 439 -11.29 10.08 3.53
C ILE A 439 -11.92 8.84 2.87
N TYR A 440 -12.64 9.05 1.77
CA TYR A 440 -13.18 8.01 0.88
C TYR A 440 -12.49 7.96 -0.48
N SER A 441 -11.87 9.08 -0.90
CA SER A 441 -10.98 9.07 -2.05
C SER A 441 -9.98 10.20 -1.93
N ALA A 442 -8.79 9.98 -2.49
CA ALA A 442 -7.72 10.95 -2.54
C ALA A 442 -7.13 10.99 -3.95
N ARG A 443 -6.69 12.17 -4.38
CA ARG A 443 -6.05 12.34 -5.67
C ARG A 443 -5.11 13.53 -5.69
N PHE A 444 -3.96 13.39 -6.32
CA PHE A 444 -2.99 14.46 -6.47
C PHE A 444 -2.75 14.73 -7.96
N LEU A 445 -2.78 15.99 -8.39
CA LEU A 445 -2.54 16.42 -9.78
C LEU A 445 -1.63 17.64 -9.81
N GLY A 446 -0.37 17.44 -10.17
CA GLY A 446 0.62 18.54 -10.21
C GLY A 446 0.62 19.30 -8.88
N ASN A 447 0.36 20.60 -8.93
CA ASN A 447 0.30 21.49 -7.76
C ASN A 447 -1.02 21.42 -6.97
N ARG A 448 -1.85 20.39 -7.14
CA ARG A 448 -3.18 20.31 -6.51
C ARG A 448 -3.45 18.94 -5.88
N GLY A 449 -4.22 18.92 -4.80
CA GLY A 449 -4.77 17.73 -4.17
C GLY A 449 -6.30 17.77 -4.15
N TYR A 450 -6.94 16.61 -4.14
CA TYR A 450 -8.38 16.44 -4.08
C TYR A 450 -8.71 15.35 -3.08
N LEU A 451 -9.58 15.66 -2.13
CA LEU A 451 -10.03 14.70 -1.12
C LEU A 451 -11.56 14.66 -1.12
N VAL A 452 -12.12 13.46 -1.13
CA VAL A 452 -13.53 13.21 -0.83
C VAL A 452 -13.59 12.67 0.59
N THR A 453 -14.41 13.29 1.43
CA THR A 453 -14.60 12.87 2.82
C THR A 453 -16.07 12.63 3.08
N PHE A 454 -16.43 11.50 3.72
CA PHE A 454 -17.83 11.13 3.94
C PHE A 454 -18.26 11.04 5.39
N LYS A 455 -19.49 11.52 5.63
CA LYS A 455 -20.32 11.16 6.79
C LYS A 455 -21.80 11.07 6.43
N LYS A 456 -22.32 12.01 5.62
CA LYS A 456 -23.73 12.07 5.16
C LYS A 456 -23.84 12.63 3.74
N VAL A 457 -23.27 13.82 3.54
CA VAL A 457 -23.24 14.63 2.32
C VAL A 457 -21.86 15.26 2.25
N ASP A 458 -21.21 15.14 1.11
CA ASP A 458 -19.76 15.17 1.08
C ASP A 458 -19.20 16.28 0.21
N PRO A 459 -18.24 17.05 0.72
CA PRO A 459 -17.41 17.88 -0.12
C PRO A 459 -16.35 17.06 -0.87
N LEU A 460 -16.27 17.26 -2.19
CA LEU A 460 -15.00 17.18 -2.90
C LEU A 460 -14.18 18.43 -2.54
N PHE A 461 -13.15 18.26 -1.71
CA PHE A 461 -12.20 19.31 -1.38
C PHE A 461 -11.16 19.49 -2.49
N THR A 462 -10.82 20.74 -2.78
CA THR A 462 -9.72 21.12 -3.65
C THR A 462 -8.63 21.80 -2.82
N ILE A 463 -7.42 21.27 -2.91
CA ILE A 463 -6.27 21.66 -2.09
C ILE A 463 -5.19 22.21 -3.00
N ASP A 464 -4.73 23.42 -2.71
CA ASP A 464 -3.55 24.02 -3.29
C ASP A 464 -2.28 23.47 -2.64
N LEU A 465 -1.36 22.99 -3.48
CA LEU A 465 -0.07 22.41 -3.14
C LEU A 465 1.06 23.08 -3.93
N GLU A 466 0.84 24.27 -4.51
CA GLU A 466 1.87 25.01 -5.25
C GLU A 466 3.04 25.41 -4.35
N ASP A 467 2.75 25.90 -3.14
CA ASP A 467 3.76 26.06 -2.08
C ASP A 467 3.76 24.81 -1.18
N PRO A 468 4.76 23.91 -1.30
CA PRO A 468 4.81 22.67 -0.53
C PRO A 468 4.89 22.89 0.98
N ARG A 469 5.27 24.09 1.44
CA ARG A 469 5.35 24.44 2.87
C ARG A 469 4.04 24.97 3.43
N ASN A 470 3.09 25.33 2.56
CA ASN A 470 1.86 26.01 2.96
C ASN A 470 0.63 25.48 2.18
N PRO A 471 0.31 24.17 2.30
CA PRO A 471 -0.84 23.59 1.63
C PRO A 471 -2.16 24.17 2.18
N LYS A 472 -3.13 24.43 1.30
CA LYS A 472 -4.40 25.10 1.68
C LYS A 472 -5.60 24.47 0.99
N ALA A 473 -6.67 24.18 1.73
CA ALA A 473 -7.97 23.91 1.12
C ALA A 473 -8.55 25.23 0.59
N LEU A 474 -8.77 25.32 -0.72
CA LEU A 474 -9.27 26.52 -1.39
C LEU A 474 -10.75 26.44 -1.77
N GLY A 475 -11.26 25.23 -2.03
CA GLY A 475 -12.64 25.02 -2.41
C GLY A 475 -13.21 23.71 -1.86
N ALA A 476 -14.54 23.62 -1.87
CA ALA A 476 -15.29 22.44 -1.47
C ALA A 476 -16.60 22.38 -2.26
N LEU A 477 -16.85 21.27 -2.93
CA LEU A 477 -18.10 21.01 -3.65
C LEU A 477 -18.91 19.95 -2.92
N LYS A 478 -19.99 20.37 -2.24
CA LYS A 478 -20.89 19.45 -1.53
C LYS A 478 -21.91 18.83 -2.47
N ILE A 479 -21.93 17.50 -2.55
CA ILE A 479 -22.86 16.70 -3.34
C ILE A 479 -23.38 15.51 -2.53
N SER A 480 -24.53 14.98 -2.92
CA SER A 480 -24.99 13.68 -2.41
C SER A 480 -24.08 12.57 -2.91
N GLY A 481 -24.03 11.45 -2.19
CA GLY A 481 -23.12 10.36 -2.50
C GLY A 481 -21.66 10.68 -2.22
N TYR A 482 -20.81 9.72 -2.52
CA TYR A 482 -19.35 9.81 -2.43
C TYR A 482 -18.70 9.14 -3.63
N SER A 483 -17.48 9.57 -3.95
CA SER A 483 -16.60 8.86 -4.88
C SER A 483 -15.68 7.97 -4.07
N ASP A 484 -15.63 6.68 -4.37
CA ASP A 484 -14.57 5.77 -3.90
C ASP A 484 -13.30 5.99 -4.74
N TYR A 485 -13.48 6.42 -5.99
CA TYR A 485 -12.42 6.51 -6.98
C TYR A 485 -12.49 7.80 -7.79
N LEU A 486 -11.40 8.57 -7.80
CA LEU A 486 -11.26 9.82 -8.56
C LEU A 486 -10.30 9.66 -9.73
N HIS A 487 -10.81 9.60 -10.95
CA HIS A 487 -10.02 9.46 -12.17
C HIS A 487 -9.77 10.81 -12.88
N PRO A 488 -8.51 11.22 -13.11
CA PRO A 488 -8.20 12.46 -13.81
C PRO A 488 -8.52 12.39 -15.30
N TYR A 489 -9.45 13.22 -15.76
CA TYR A 489 -9.83 13.28 -17.16
C TYR A 489 -8.97 14.26 -17.99
N GLY A 490 -8.26 15.19 -17.35
CA GLY A 490 -7.46 16.20 -18.05
C GLY A 490 -8.28 17.48 -18.29
N ASP A 491 -7.63 18.53 -18.81
CA ASP A 491 -8.28 19.84 -19.09
C ASP A 491 -9.01 20.47 -17.89
N GLY A 492 -8.57 20.12 -16.68
CA GLY A 492 -9.22 20.54 -15.44
C GLY A 492 -10.53 19.80 -15.15
N LEU A 493 -10.65 18.54 -15.58
CA LEU A 493 -11.76 17.64 -15.27
C LEU A 493 -11.31 16.40 -14.48
N ILE A 494 -12.14 15.97 -13.53
CA ILE A 494 -11.99 14.70 -12.78
C ILE A 494 -13.30 13.92 -12.86
N ILE A 495 -13.22 12.61 -13.05
CA ILE A 495 -14.35 11.69 -12.96
C ILE A 495 -14.38 11.09 -11.56
N GLY A 496 -15.50 11.21 -10.85
CA GLY A 496 -15.76 10.47 -9.62
C GLY A 496 -16.59 9.22 -9.93
N ILE A 497 -16.17 8.08 -9.39
CA ILE A 497 -16.95 6.83 -9.42
C ILE A 497 -17.11 6.35 -7.98
N GLY A 498 -18.35 6.10 -7.57
CA GLY A 498 -18.66 5.63 -6.23
C GLY A 498 -20.14 5.33 -6.08
N LYS A 499 -20.75 5.87 -5.03
CA LYS A 499 -22.12 5.56 -4.63
C LYS A 499 -22.95 6.82 -4.46
N GLU A 500 -24.19 6.78 -4.95
CA GLU A 500 -25.20 7.76 -4.54
C GLU A 500 -25.69 7.45 -3.13
N THR A 501 -26.18 8.45 -2.38
CA THR A 501 -26.69 8.28 -1.02
C THR A 501 -27.97 9.06 -0.78
N VAL A 502 -28.78 8.56 0.16
CA VAL A 502 -29.95 9.25 0.70
C VAL A 502 -29.80 9.33 2.21
N GLU A 503 -29.90 10.53 2.77
CA GLU A 503 -29.78 10.75 4.23
C GLU A 503 -30.83 9.96 5.02
N ALA A 504 -30.41 9.39 6.15
CA ALA A 504 -31.29 8.63 7.03
C ALA A 504 -32.12 9.55 7.94
N GLY A 505 -33.08 10.29 7.37
CA GLY A 505 -34.00 11.16 8.12
C GLY A 505 -33.32 12.22 9.01
N SER A 506 -34.12 13.02 9.72
CA SER A 506 -33.59 14.17 10.48
C SER A 506 -32.97 13.80 11.85
N SER A 507 -33.14 12.56 12.33
CA SER A 507 -32.72 12.13 13.67
C SER A 507 -31.52 11.18 13.69
N GLU A 508 -31.06 10.69 12.54
CA GLU A 508 -29.97 9.70 12.47
C GLU A 508 -28.71 10.32 11.85
N ASP A 509 -27.54 9.85 12.28
CA ASP A 509 -26.25 10.42 11.89
C ASP A 509 -25.52 9.64 10.78
N PHE A 510 -26.27 9.15 9.78
CA PHE A 510 -25.72 8.41 8.63
C PHE A 510 -26.59 8.57 7.37
N ALA A 511 -26.15 8.00 6.25
CA ALA A 511 -26.89 7.95 5.00
C ALA A 511 -26.84 6.55 4.36
N TRP A 512 -27.90 6.20 3.64
CA TRP A 512 -28.03 4.92 2.93
C TRP A 512 -27.43 5.05 1.54
N TYR A 513 -26.37 4.30 1.24
CA TYR A 513 -25.86 4.17 -0.14
C TYR A 513 -26.93 3.56 -1.07
N GLN A 514 -26.87 3.90 -2.35
CA GLN A 514 -27.79 3.47 -3.40
C GLN A 514 -27.01 2.80 -4.55
N GLY A 515 -27.38 3.10 -5.79
CA GLY A 515 -26.69 2.66 -6.99
C GLY A 515 -25.26 3.20 -7.14
N ILE A 516 -24.63 2.81 -8.24
CA ILE A 516 -23.33 3.39 -8.64
C ILE A 516 -23.57 4.81 -9.13
N LYS A 517 -22.73 5.75 -8.72
CA LYS A 517 -22.72 7.13 -9.20
C LYS A 517 -21.45 7.39 -9.99
N ILE A 518 -21.59 7.97 -11.17
CA ILE A 518 -20.50 8.47 -12.01
C ILE A 518 -20.71 9.99 -12.16
N SER A 519 -19.72 10.79 -11.78
CA SER A 519 -19.78 12.25 -11.83
C SER A 519 -18.59 12.82 -12.60
N ILE A 520 -18.81 13.91 -13.32
CA ILE A 520 -17.74 14.73 -13.92
C ILE A 520 -17.65 16.04 -13.14
N PHE A 521 -16.45 16.33 -12.63
CA PHE A 521 -16.13 17.53 -11.87
C PHE A 521 -15.25 18.47 -12.68
N ASP A 522 -15.68 19.72 -12.84
CA ASP A 522 -14.85 20.84 -13.28
C ASP A 522 -14.06 21.40 -12.10
N ILE A 523 -12.74 21.37 -12.22
CA ILE A 523 -11.77 21.82 -11.21
C ILE A 523 -10.85 22.92 -11.76
N ARG A 524 -11.19 23.56 -12.90
CA ARG A 524 -10.38 24.64 -13.49
C ARG A 524 -10.24 25.81 -12.52
N ASP A 525 -11.36 26.24 -11.94
CA ASP A 525 -11.41 27.14 -10.78
C ASP A 525 -11.29 26.32 -9.49
N ILE A 526 -10.11 26.36 -8.87
CA ILE A 526 -9.80 25.59 -7.67
C ILE A 526 -10.64 26.04 -6.46
N GLU A 527 -11.08 27.30 -6.40
CA GLU A 527 -11.89 27.80 -5.29
C GLU A 527 -13.36 27.39 -5.45
N ARG A 528 -13.78 27.07 -6.68
CA ARG A 528 -15.18 26.82 -7.03
C ARG A 528 -15.36 25.59 -7.93
N PRO A 529 -14.98 24.38 -7.44
CA PRO A 529 -15.25 23.14 -8.15
C PRO A 529 -16.75 22.94 -8.41
N ARG A 530 -17.11 22.29 -9.53
CA ARG A 530 -18.52 22.07 -9.93
C ARG A 530 -18.74 20.65 -10.46
N GLU A 531 -19.85 20.03 -10.09
CA GLU A 531 -20.36 18.83 -10.78
C GLU A 531 -21.08 19.29 -12.04
N ILE A 532 -20.59 18.87 -13.21
CA ILE A 532 -21.09 19.30 -14.52
C ILE A 532 -21.84 18.20 -15.27
N ALA A 533 -21.65 16.94 -14.89
CA ALA A 533 -22.44 15.81 -15.35
C ALA A 533 -22.51 14.73 -14.27
N LYS A 534 -23.59 13.95 -14.26
CA LYS A 534 -23.83 12.85 -13.32
C LYS A 534 -24.68 11.77 -13.99
N TYR A 535 -24.35 10.51 -13.71
CA TYR A 535 -25.12 9.33 -14.12
C TYR A 535 -25.23 8.35 -12.95
N GLU A 536 -26.43 7.82 -12.71
CA GLU A 536 -26.70 6.81 -11.68
C GLU A 536 -27.06 5.46 -12.31
N VAL A 537 -26.51 4.38 -11.77
CA VAL A 537 -26.75 3.01 -12.25
C VAL A 537 -27.36 2.18 -11.13
N GLY A 538 -28.61 1.74 -11.35
CA GLY A 538 -29.34 0.82 -10.50
C GLY A 538 -29.62 1.33 -9.09
N ASP A 539 -30.06 0.41 -8.24
CA ASP A 539 -30.42 0.69 -6.86
C ASP A 539 -29.37 0.20 -5.87
N ARG A 540 -29.65 0.39 -4.58
CA ARG A 540 -28.88 -0.18 -3.47
C ARG A 540 -28.70 -1.68 -3.67
N GLY A 541 -27.45 -2.09 -3.83
CA GLY A 541 -27.06 -3.45 -4.19
C GLY A 541 -26.19 -3.52 -5.42
N THR A 542 -26.37 -2.58 -6.35
CA THR A 542 -25.55 -2.51 -7.55
C THR A 542 -24.07 -2.46 -7.19
N TYR A 543 -23.23 -3.24 -7.85
CA TYR A 543 -21.80 -3.33 -7.55
C TYR A 543 -20.96 -3.17 -8.82
N SER A 544 -19.74 -2.67 -8.66
CA SER A 544 -18.75 -2.61 -9.72
C SER A 544 -17.37 -2.91 -9.14
N PRO A 545 -16.52 -3.67 -9.83
CA PRO A 545 -15.14 -3.91 -9.39
C PRO A 545 -14.33 -2.62 -9.22
N ILE A 546 -14.66 -1.56 -9.98
CA ILE A 546 -13.97 -0.26 -9.90
C ILE A 546 -13.96 0.37 -8.51
N LEU A 547 -14.92 0.01 -7.65
CA LEU A 547 -15.00 0.51 -6.27
C LEU A 547 -13.85 -0.03 -5.39
N ARG A 548 -13.13 -1.06 -5.85
CA ARG A 548 -12.04 -1.72 -5.11
C ARG A 548 -10.86 -2.13 -6.00
N ASP A 549 -10.90 -1.76 -7.27
CA ASP A 549 -9.92 -2.17 -8.27
C ASP A 549 -9.98 -1.22 -9.47
N HIS A 550 -9.11 -0.21 -9.45
CA HIS A 550 -8.99 0.76 -10.53
C HIS A 550 -8.77 0.14 -11.93
N LYS A 551 -8.17 -1.06 -12.01
CA LYS A 551 -7.86 -1.72 -13.29
C LYS A 551 -9.11 -2.15 -14.04
N ALA A 552 -10.26 -2.19 -13.36
CA ALA A 552 -11.55 -2.47 -13.98
C ALA A 552 -12.07 -1.33 -14.87
N LEU A 553 -11.57 -0.11 -14.72
CA LEU A 553 -11.97 1.02 -15.56
C LEU A 553 -11.18 1.02 -16.88
N LEU A 554 -11.90 1.02 -17.99
CA LEU A 554 -11.37 1.37 -19.30
C LEU A 554 -11.82 2.78 -19.66
N LEU A 555 -10.85 3.69 -19.86
CA LEU A 555 -11.08 5.06 -20.31
C LEU A 555 -10.20 5.36 -21.52
N ASP A 556 -10.83 5.79 -22.62
CA ASP A 556 -10.11 6.37 -23.75
C ASP A 556 -10.68 7.75 -24.08
N LYS A 557 -9.89 8.77 -23.75
CA LYS A 557 -10.22 10.18 -23.97
C LYS A 557 -10.28 10.54 -25.45
N ARG A 558 -9.43 9.95 -26.30
CA ARG A 558 -9.42 10.25 -27.74
C ARG A 558 -10.69 9.77 -28.41
N ARG A 559 -11.17 8.60 -27.97
CA ARG A 559 -12.40 7.99 -28.45
C ARG A 559 -13.64 8.47 -27.69
N GLY A 560 -13.46 9.19 -26.58
CA GLY A 560 -14.54 9.70 -25.74
C GLY A 560 -15.35 8.56 -25.11
N ILE A 561 -14.70 7.49 -24.64
CA ILE A 561 -15.38 6.32 -24.07
C ILE A 561 -14.93 6.05 -22.63
N LEU A 562 -15.90 5.68 -21.79
CA LEU A 562 -15.71 5.23 -20.42
C LEU A 562 -16.48 3.92 -20.23
N ILE A 563 -15.81 2.86 -19.82
CA ILE A 563 -16.38 1.52 -19.72
C ILE A 563 -16.06 0.94 -18.34
N LEU A 564 -17.09 0.42 -17.66
CA LEU A 564 -16.93 -0.27 -16.38
C LEU A 564 -17.84 -1.50 -16.28
N PRO A 565 -17.40 -2.57 -15.61
CA PRO A 565 -18.27 -3.70 -15.28
C PRO A 565 -19.29 -3.34 -14.21
N ILE A 566 -20.50 -3.87 -14.34
CA ILE A 566 -21.63 -3.65 -13.43
C ILE A 566 -22.31 -4.98 -13.12
N LEU A 567 -22.52 -5.25 -11.83
CA LEU A 567 -23.53 -6.18 -11.32
C LEU A 567 -24.72 -5.32 -10.88
N LEU A 568 -25.79 -5.33 -11.68
CA LEU A 568 -26.95 -4.47 -11.52
C LEU A 568 -27.94 -5.07 -10.52
N ALA A 569 -28.30 -4.28 -9.50
CA ALA A 569 -29.42 -4.57 -8.63
C ALA A 569 -30.53 -3.56 -8.87
N GLU A 570 -31.78 -4.02 -8.95
CA GLU A 570 -32.96 -3.16 -9.07
C GLU A 570 -34.00 -3.55 -8.02
N ILE A 571 -34.69 -2.55 -7.48
CA ILE A 571 -35.77 -2.74 -6.52
C ILE A 571 -37.08 -2.87 -7.30
N ASP A 572 -37.82 -3.94 -7.03
CA ASP A 572 -39.20 -4.05 -7.48
C ASP A 572 -40.10 -3.18 -6.60
N GLU A 573 -40.50 -2.02 -7.13
CA GLU A 573 -41.35 -1.04 -6.44
C GLU A 573 -42.72 -1.59 -6.04
N GLU A 574 -43.22 -2.66 -6.69
CA GLU A 574 -44.49 -3.30 -6.34
C GLU A 574 -44.47 -3.88 -4.92
N ASN A 575 -43.28 -4.26 -4.42
CA ASN A 575 -43.09 -4.73 -3.05
C ASN A 575 -43.17 -3.60 -2.00
N TYR A 576 -43.21 -2.34 -2.43
CA TYR A 576 -43.20 -1.15 -1.59
C TYR A 576 -44.36 -0.18 -1.91
N PRO A 577 -45.62 -0.59 -1.67
CA PRO A 577 -46.81 0.21 -2.03
C PRO A 577 -46.94 1.56 -1.30
N LYS A 578 -46.07 1.83 -0.32
CA LYS A 578 -46.00 3.10 0.44
C LYS A 578 -44.78 3.95 0.07
N GLY A 579 -44.09 3.61 -1.03
CA GLY A 579 -42.81 4.18 -1.43
C GLY A 579 -41.63 3.32 -0.96
N VAL A 580 -40.59 3.27 -1.78
CA VAL A 580 -39.35 2.52 -1.50
C VAL A 580 -38.60 3.20 -0.35
N PRO A 581 -38.39 2.53 0.80
CA PRO A 581 -37.59 3.10 1.87
C PRO A 581 -36.11 3.15 1.46
N PRO A 582 -35.32 4.15 1.91
CA PRO A 582 -33.90 4.29 1.52
C PRO A 582 -33.00 3.09 1.86
N TYR A 583 -33.42 2.25 2.81
CA TYR A 583 -32.70 1.04 3.21
C TYR A 583 -33.04 -0.20 2.36
N ALA A 584 -34.05 -0.12 1.49
CA ALA A 584 -34.45 -1.24 0.62
C ALA A 584 -33.29 -1.66 -0.28
N TYR A 585 -33.20 -2.96 -0.53
CA TYR A 585 -32.14 -3.56 -1.34
C TYR A 585 -32.75 -4.14 -2.60
N GLY A 586 -32.09 -3.92 -3.74
CA GLY A 586 -32.49 -4.51 -5.01
C GLY A 586 -32.03 -5.95 -5.15
N ASP A 587 -32.72 -6.70 -6.00
CA ASP A 587 -32.28 -8.02 -6.43
C ASP A 587 -31.34 -7.89 -7.63
N TYR A 588 -30.33 -8.77 -7.71
CA TYR A 588 -29.46 -8.79 -8.87
C TYR A 588 -30.22 -9.30 -10.09
N ILE A 589 -30.33 -8.46 -11.11
CA ILE A 589 -31.09 -8.78 -12.34
C ILE A 589 -30.22 -8.85 -13.60
N TRP A 590 -29.01 -8.28 -13.56
CA TRP A 590 -28.16 -8.20 -14.74
C TRP A 590 -26.67 -8.09 -14.38
N GLN A 591 -25.80 -8.61 -15.24
CA GLN A 591 -24.36 -8.41 -15.14
C GLN A 591 -23.71 -8.21 -16.51
N GLY A 592 -22.64 -7.44 -16.56
CA GLY A 592 -21.91 -7.15 -17.79
C GLY A 592 -21.12 -5.84 -17.69
N ILE A 593 -20.95 -5.14 -18.80
CA ILE A 593 -20.32 -3.81 -18.85
C ILE A 593 -21.31 -2.74 -19.33
N TYR A 594 -21.15 -1.54 -18.79
CA TYR A 594 -21.79 -0.34 -19.28
C TYR A 594 -20.76 0.46 -20.08
N ILE A 595 -21.16 0.93 -21.27
CA ILE A 595 -20.34 1.75 -22.16
C ILE A 595 -20.93 3.15 -22.21
N PHE A 596 -20.17 4.12 -21.75
CA PHE A 596 -20.54 5.53 -21.77
C PHE A 596 -19.74 6.28 -22.83
N ARG A 597 -20.40 7.22 -23.50
CA ARG A 597 -19.73 8.31 -24.20
C ARG A 597 -19.45 9.42 -23.18
N ILE A 598 -18.23 9.90 -23.18
CA ILE A 598 -17.74 10.91 -22.25
C ILE A 598 -17.07 12.06 -22.98
N GLY A 599 -17.47 13.28 -22.63
CA GLY A 599 -16.87 14.53 -23.10
C GLY A 599 -16.81 15.57 -21.97
N GLU A 600 -16.53 16.83 -22.30
CA GLU A 600 -16.40 17.88 -21.28
C GLU A 600 -17.65 18.06 -20.42
N SER A 601 -18.85 17.82 -20.93
CA SER A 601 -20.11 17.89 -20.16
C SER A 601 -21.11 16.81 -20.60
N GLU A 602 -20.61 15.76 -21.23
CA GLU A 602 -21.40 14.65 -21.76
C GLU A 602 -21.03 13.38 -20.98
N LEU A 603 -22.05 12.68 -20.48
CA LEU A 603 -21.91 11.39 -19.82
C LEU A 603 -23.15 10.55 -20.16
N ASP A 604 -23.14 9.98 -21.35
CA ASP A 604 -24.31 9.31 -21.93
C ASP A 604 -24.06 7.81 -22.07
N LEU A 605 -25.00 7.00 -21.59
CA LEU A 605 -24.96 5.55 -21.79
C LEU A 605 -25.19 5.23 -23.27
N VAL A 606 -24.18 4.68 -23.93
CA VAL A 606 -24.23 4.27 -25.35
C VAL A 606 -24.77 2.85 -25.48
N GLY A 607 -24.45 1.98 -24.54
CA GLY A 607 -24.94 0.60 -24.57
C GLY A 607 -24.40 -0.26 -23.45
N ARG A 608 -24.80 -1.54 -23.48
CA ARG A 608 -24.43 -2.55 -22.50
C ARG A 608 -24.05 -3.83 -23.21
N ILE A 609 -23.02 -4.52 -22.72
CA ILE A 609 -22.61 -5.84 -23.21
C ILE A 609 -22.63 -6.82 -22.05
N THR A 610 -23.23 -7.99 -22.26
CA THR A 610 -23.30 -9.08 -21.27
C THR A 610 -22.75 -10.38 -21.84
N HIS A 611 -22.22 -11.21 -20.95
CA HIS A 611 -21.80 -12.58 -21.24
C HIS A 611 -22.88 -13.62 -20.88
N LEU A 612 -23.99 -13.18 -20.29
CA LEU A 612 -25.14 -14.05 -20.00
C LEU A 612 -25.70 -14.64 -21.28
N GLU A 613 -26.09 -15.90 -21.21
CA GLU A 613 -26.92 -16.54 -22.23
C GLU A 613 -28.35 -15.97 -22.16
N ALA A 614 -29.05 -15.92 -23.30
CA ALA A 614 -30.40 -15.39 -23.35
C ALA A 614 -31.32 -16.16 -22.35
N SER A 615 -31.89 -15.43 -21.39
CA SER A 615 -32.75 -15.97 -20.32
C SER A 615 -32.07 -16.90 -19.30
N GLY A 616 -30.74 -16.92 -19.21
CA GLY A 616 -29.99 -17.67 -18.19
C GLY A 616 -29.94 -16.97 -16.81
N PRO A 617 -29.70 -17.72 -15.72
CA PRO A 617 -29.49 -17.12 -14.40
C PRO A 617 -28.18 -16.32 -14.36
N LEU A 618 -28.03 -15.46 -13.35
CA LEU A 618 -26.74 -14.85 -13.06
C LEU A 618 -25.74 -15.92 -12.63
N GLU A 619 -24.58 -15.95 -13.28
CA GLU A 619 -23.50 -16.88 -13.00
C GLU A 619 -22.18 -16.14 -12.83
N GLU A 620 -21.46 -16.41 -11.73
CA GLU A 620 -20.18 -15.75 -11.41
C GLU A 620 -19.15 -15.86 -12.55
N ARG A 621 -19.09 -17.02 -13.22
CA ARG A 621 -18.18 -17.24 -14.37
C ARG A 621 -18.43 -16.30 -15.56
N TYR A 622 -19.63 -15.72 -15.66
CA TYR A 622 -20.00 -14.76 -16.72
C TYR A 622 -20.00 -13.32 -16.22
N PHE A 623 -19.59 -13.06 -14.98
CA PHE A 623 -19.36 -11.72 -14.52
C PHE A 623 -18.13 -11.14 -15.25
N VAL A 624 -18.35 -10.09 -16.05
CA VAL A 624 -17.28 -9.43 -16.79
C VAL A 624 -16.36 -8.71 -15.79
N LYS A 625 -15.06 -8.96 -15.86
CA LYS A 625 -14.06 -8.39 -14.94
C LYS A 625 -13.26 -7.26 -15.56
N ARG A 626 -13.04 -7.32 -16.87
CA ARG A 626 -12.24 -6.37 -17.65
C ARG A 626 -12.86 -6.11 -19.01
N ALA A 627 -12.60 -4.91 -19.51
CA ALA A 627 -12.80 -4.54 -20.90
C ALA A 627 -11.50 -3.93 -21.43
N LEU A 628 -11.16 -4.21 -22.68
CA LEU A 628 -10.02 -3.63 -23.39
C LEU A 628 -10.37 -3.45 -24.87
N TYR A 629 -9.63 -2.65 -25.61
CA TYR A 629 -9.78 -2.55 -27.06
C TYR A 629 -8.46 -2.83 -27.78
N ILE A 630 -8.59 -3.32 -29.02
CA ILE A 630 -7.55 -3.32 -30.04
C ILE A 630 -8.18 -2.74 -31.30
N GLU A 631 -7.63 -1.64 -31.80
CA GLU A 631 -8.19 -0.83 -32.88
C GLU A 631 -9.67 -0.48 -32.58
N ASP A 632 -10.57 -0.86 -33.47
CA ASP A 632 -12.01 -0.63 -33.35
C ASP A 632 -12.77 -1.84 -32.76
N VAL A 633 -12.07 -2.78 -32.10
CA VAL A 633 -12.68 -3.96 -31.49
C VAL A 633 -12.62 -3.85 -29.98
N LEU A 634 -13.78 -3.90 -29.34
CA LEU A 634 -13.97 -4.02 -27.89
C LEU A 634 -13.96 -5.49 -27.49
N TYR A 635 -13.14 -5.81 -26.48
CA TYR A 635 -13.04 -7.13 -25.88
C TYR A 635 -13.56 -7.07 -24.45
N THR A 636 -14.50 -7.94 -24.10
CA THR A 636 -14.99 -8.11 -22.74
C THR A 636 -14.64 -9.49 -22.23
N ILE A 637 -14.19 -9.57 -20.97
CA ILE A 637 -13.55 -10.78 -20.43
C ILE A 637 -14.22 -11.19 -19.11
N SER A 638 -14.67 -12.44 -19.05
CA SER A 638 -15.07 -13.14 -17.83
C SER A 638 -14.36 -14.49 -17.76
N ASP A 639 -14.45 -15.20 -16.63
CA ASP A 639 -13.82 -16.53 -16.50
C ASP A 639 -14.35 -17.55 -17.51
N GLY A 640 -15.59 -17.37 -17.98
CA GLY A 640 -16.25 -18.27 -18.91
C GLY A 640 -16.03 -17.97 -20.40
N LYS A 641 -15.80 -16.71 -20.78
CA LYS A 641 -15.66 -16.33 -22.20
C LYS A 641 -14.97 -14.97 -22.41
N LEU A 642 -14.37 -14.82 -23.59
CA LEU A 642 -13.98 -13.56 -24.22
C LEU A 642 -15.03 -13.22 -25.28
N LYS A 643 -15.58 -12.01 -25.27
CA LYS A 643 -16.51 -11.56 -26.31
C LYS A 643 -15.93 -10.36 -27.06
N LEU A 644 -16.17 -10.32 -28.36
CA LEU A 644 -15.67 -9.32 -29.30
C LEU A 644 -16.86 -8.54 -29.86
N ASN A 645 -16.82 -7.22 -29.74
CA ASN A 645 -17.81 -6.32 -30.28
C ASN A 645 -17.12 -5.21 -31.08
N ASP A 646 -17.78 -4.69 -32.11
CA ASP A 646 -17.34 -3.46 -32.75
C ASP A 646 -17.45 -2.31 -31.75
N LEU A 647 -16.38 -1.54 -31.55
CA LEU A 647 -16.31 -0.54 -30.49
C LEU A 647 -17.30 0.62 -30.70
N ASN A 648 -17.65 0.92 -31.96
CA ASN A 648 -18.49 2.07 -32.30
C ASN A 648 -19.98 1.73 -32.33
N SER A 649 -20.34 0.59 -32.92
CA SER A 649 -21.71 0.13 -33.09
C SER A 649 -22.16 -0.86 -32.01
N LEU A 650 -21.22 -1.40 -31.22
CA LEU A 650 -21.42 -2.46 -30.24
C LEU A 650 -21.94 -3.76 -30.85
N SER A 651 -21.94 -3.90 -32.18
CA SER A 651 -22.39 -5.11 -32.86
C SER A 651 -21.48 -6.29 -32.53
N ASP A 652 -22.07 -7.47 -32.36
CA ASP A 652 -21.35 -8.70 -32.09
C ASP A 652 -20.43 -9.07 -33.26
N ILE A 653 -19.15 -9.34 -32.96
CA ILE A 653 -18.16 -9.84 -33.92
C ILE A 653 -17.92 -11.33 -33.70
N GLY A 654 -17.90 -11.77 -32.44
CA GLY A 654 -17.77 -13.18 -32.07
C GLY A 654 -17.43 -13.37 -30.60
N GLU A 655 -17.25 -14.63 -30.20
CA GLU A 655 -16.85 -14.99 -28.83
C GLU A 655 -15.93 -16.22 -28.82
N LEU A 656 -15.12 -16.33 -27.78
CA LEU A 656 -14.29 -17.49 -27.46
C LEU A 656 -14.62 -17.99 -26.06
N LYS A 657 -14.75 -19.31 -25.90
CA LYS A 657 -14.88 -19.97 -24.59
C LYS A 657 -13.51 -20.12 -23.95
N LEU A 658 -13.39 -19.73 -22.68
CA LEU A 658 -12.13 -19.73 -21.93
C LEU A 658 -11.99 -20.95 -21.03
#